data_AF-A0A182QUU8-F1
#
_entry.id   AF-A0A182QUU8-F1
#
_cell.length_a   1.000
_cell.length_b   1.000
_cell.length_c   1.000
_cell.angle_alpha   90.00
_cell.angle_beta   90.00
_cell.angle_gamma   90.00
#
_symmetry.space_group_name_H-M   'P 1'
#
loop_
_entity.id
_entity.type
_entity.pdbx_description
1 polymer ?
#
loop_
_entity_poly.entity_id
_entity_poly.type
_entity_poly.pdbx_seq_one_letter_code
_entity_poly.pdbx_strand_id
1 'polypeptide(L)'
;LLISCKIMFNFLSVRVFSTAAKGVKIKLSKADVVKRLNYENKALFGAVVKPAKKKRKVAADKEAKANTPAVETEYSSEMYWQGRNVSRKIDNKPVAPEPGPTGLRTPFSEQELHSITKFPLLPSGDGIFEQNWMRHEQNECDEYKSPSVNRVLAATMPDASRQALLRWKTSKIAELGEEGFKQLQKEIFARGSTLHTTLETWLSGNDPAANVIEKTGVLWKSIHDALEHVERPAKFIEQKLYHPYLHYNGVVDCITSIRGEYHVIEWKTSDNAKATVAATYDAPIQLCAYLGALQANETLRDSRIQSGAIFVAYTNGKPADVHMLNGVEMRRYWRLWLNRLQEYWTRYRDAPTKECQYGGDCYRVNPIHFREYSHPHIEKLLAKAASMCMVEIPDDVKVNKSVFSEQLKIVSSLFPHLSCDSKNPEKKTKIEPPPTQPVPSSSAVPNPPSASAAKSEPKPTSSALENKKAIESLFAERRAKMQAAAQTANQSASASSDKSSTAAPESSGISLKQAIPRDINAYFPVVAPRGRMAEKLASAAPYNFFLTTITDSKPTHTEPLSITFQELLDSSLGELECSVQMNFMVDIGWLLAHYFFAGYENVPLLILYGDETPELRIVSKKKPNVTAVKVEIKTPFGVHHTKMGLYGYRDGSMRVVISTANLYEDDWHNRTQGLWVSPRLPAVPEGSDTMYGESVTDFRGSLLTYLDAYKLPQLQPWMARIRKTDFSDVKVFLVASVPGGHVNTPKGPPWGHPRLGHLLTQHAAPIDDSCPLVAQSSSIGSLGPSPESWVLGEIMASFRKDSAPVGIRRMPGFRMIYPSFSNVRQSHDGMLGGGCLPYGKSTHVKQEWLKAYLHQWCSLTHHRNKAMPHIKTYCRWSHRGLYWFLLTSANLSKSAWGVYNKTGRFEKPLRINSYEAGVLFLPRIMLDENFFPMESNKKHPQFPMPYDVPIIPYAPEDTPFFMDYLTQ
;
A
#
# COMPACT_ATOMS: atom_id res chain seq x y z
N LEU A 1 -11.33 -66.46 26.34
CA LEU A 1 -10.96 -67.02 25.03
C LEU A 1 -9.80 -66.15 24.54
N LEU A 2 -8.56 -66.64 24.38
CA LEU A 2 -8.09 -67.51 23.27
C LEU A 2 -8.30 -66.78 21.93
N ILE A 3 -7.27 -66.45 21.14
CA ILE A 3 -6.05 -67.24 20.79
C ILE A 3 -4.76 -66.36 20.81
N SER A 4 -3.58 -66.98 21.04
CA SER A 4 -2.18 -66.51 20.83
C SER A 4 -1.79 -65.04 21.17
N CYS A 5 -0.99 -64.69 22.19
CA CYS A 5 0.02 -65.35 23.04
C CYS A 5 1.45 -65.50 22.46
N LYS A 6 2.39 -64.64 22.94
CA LYS A 6 3.88 -64.67 22.80
C LYS A 6 4.40 -64.37 21.35
N ILE A 7 5.63 -63.89 21.08
CA ILE A 7 6.94 -64.00 21.76
C ILE A 7 7.78 -62.68 21.73
N MET A 8 8.37 -62.34 22.88
CA MET A 8 9.63 -61.61 23.23
C MET A 8 10.12 -60.29 22.57
N PHE A 9 10.79 -59.51 23.44
CA PHE A 9 11.62 -58.32 23.22
C PHE A 9 13.11 -58.68 23.01
N ASN A 10 13.91 -57.73 22.50
CA ASN A 10 15.38 -57.60 22.60
C ASN A 10 16.33 -58.70 22.04
N PHE A 11 17.27 -58.29 21.16
CA PHE A 11 18.71 -58.30 21.46
C PHE A 11 19.53 -57.43 20.47
N LEU A 12 20.82 -57.25 20.76
CA LEU A 12 21.81 -56.35 20.16
C LEU A 12 23.10 -57.14 19.78
N SER A 13 24.02 -56.73 18.89
CA SER A 13 24.17 -55.51 18.06
C SER A 13 25.29 -55.70 16.99
N VAL A 14 25.40 -54.79 15.99
CA VAL A 14 26.65 -54.44 15.25
C VAL A 14 27.29 -55.57 14.39
N ARG A 15 27.54 -55.44 13.07
CA ARG A 15 28.54 -54.54 12.46
C ARG A 15 28.41 -54.39 10.92
N VAL A 16 28.86 -53.22 10.45
CA VAL A 16 29.15 -52.74 9.08
C VAL A 16 29.52 -53.77 8.00
N PHE A 17 28.92 -53.64 6.79
CA PHE A 17 29.63 -53.51 5.51
C PHE A 17 28.78 -52.77 4.45
N SER A 18 29.41 -52.20 3.42
CA SER A 18 28.77 -51.32 2.43
C SER A 18 28.57 -51.97 1.06
N THR A 19 27.52 -51.58 0.33
CA THR A 19 27.44 -51.77 -1.13
C THR A 19 26.61 -50.68 -1.79
N ALA A 20 27.07 -50.13 -2.92
CA ALA A 20 26.43 -49.00 -3.59
C ALA A 20 25.40 -49.43 -4.63
N ALA A 21 24.21 -48.80 -4.63
CA ALA A 21 23.12 -49.08 -5.57
C ALA A 21 22.68 -47.83 -6.36
N LYS A 22 23.44 -47.55 -7.44
CA LYS A 22 23.06 -46.85 -8.69
C LYS A 22 21.80 -45.96 -8.64
N GLY A 23 21.99 -44.64 -8.58
CA GLY A 23 20.90 -43.67 -8.79
C GLY A 23 20.31 -43.74 -10.21
N VAL A 24 19.00 -43.94 -10.30
CA VAL A 24 18.29 -44.10 -11.59
C VAL A 24 18.05 -42.74 -12.25
N LYS A 25 18.86 -42.40 -13.25
CA LYS A 25 18.58 -41.26 -14.16
C LYS A 25 17.41 -41.62 -15.10
N ILE A 26 16.18 -41.35 -14.66
CA ILE A 26 14.99 -41.46 -15.50
C ILE A 26 15.06 -40.40 -16.61
N LYS A 27 15.45 -40.80 -17.83
CA LYS A 27 15.26 -39.99 -19.04
C LYS A 27 13.76 -40.00 -19.39
N LEU A 28 13.03 -38.98 -18.96
CA LEU A 28 11.66 -38.73 -19.41
C LEU A 28 11.62 -38.60 -20.94
N SER A 29 10.62 -39.19 -21.59
CA SER A 29 10.50 -39.08 -23.04
C SER A 29 10.03 -37.68 -23.46
N LYS A 30 10.27 -37.29 -24.72
CA LYS A 30 9.70 -36.06 -25.28
C LYS A 30 8.16 -36.04 -25.17
N ALA A 31 7.49 -37.20 -25.21
CA ALA A 31 6.05 -37.29 -25.07
C ALA A 31 5.56 -36.98 -23.65
N ASP A 32 6.33 -37.35 -22.62
CA ASP A 32 5.97 -37.09 -21.21
C ASP A 32 6.19 -35.62 -20.84
N VAL A 33 7.28 -35.02 -21.34
CA VAL A 33 7.54 -33.57 -21.23
C VAL A 33 6.43 -32.77 -21.92
N VAL A 34 6.02 -33.17 -23.13
CA VAL A 34 4.90 -32.54 -23.86
C VAL A 34 3.56 -32.77 -23.17
N LYS A 35 3.31 -33.92 -22.52
CA LYS A 35 2.12 -34.13 -21.68
C LYS A 35 2.10 -33.17 -20.48
N ARG A 36 3.23 -32.96 -19.80
CA ARG A 36 3.32 -32.02 -18.66
C ARG A 36 3.07 -30.58 -19.10
N LEU A 37 3.76 -30.10 -20.13
CA LEU A 37 3.58 -28.76 -20.68
C LEU A 37 2.15 -28.51 -21.18
N ASN A 38 1.49 -29.49 -21.81
CA ASN A 38 0.09 -29.36 -22.22
C ASN A 38 -0.91 -29.39 -21.04
N TYR A 39 -0.56 -30.03 -19.93
CA TYR A 39 -1.35 -29.99 -18.70
C TYR A 39 -1.21 -28.62 -18.00
N GLU A 40 0.02 -28.12 -17.89
CA GLU A 40 0.36 -26.83 -17.27
C GLU A 40 -0.22 -25.65 -18.08
N ASN A 41 -0.08 -25.65 -19.41
CA ASN A 41 -0.68 -24.63 -20.28
C ASN A 41 -2.22 -24.62 -20.20
N LYS A 42 -2.87 -25.80 -20.10
CA LYS A 42 -4.33 -25.89 -19.97
C LYS A 42 -4.83 -25.39 -18.60
N ALA A 43 -4.01 -25.50 -17.56
CA ALA A 43 -4.30 -24.95 -16.23
C ALA A 43 -4.11 -23.42 -16.16
N LEU A 44 -3.22 -22.84 -16.99
CA LEU A 44 -2.93 -21.40 -17.02
C LEU A 44 -3.82 -20.60 -17.99
N PHE A 45 -4.18 -21.17 -19.15
CA PHE A 45 -4.81 -20.41 -20.25
C PHE A 45 -6.12 -21.02 -20.79
N GLY A 46 -6.63 -22.08 -20.16
CA GLY A 46 -7.86 -22.76 -20.60
C GLY A 46 -7.67 -23.66 -21.82
N ALA A 47 -8.76 -23.98 -22.51
CA ALA A 47 -8.75 -24.94 -23.61
C ALA A 47 -8.44 -24.28 -24.96
N VAL A 48 -7.30 -24.64 -25.56
CA VAL A 48 -6.93 -24.18 -26.92
C VAL A 48 -7.94 -24.70 -27.95
N VAL A 49 -8.57 -23.76 -28.67
CA VAL A 49 -9.52 -24.06 -29.76
C VAL A 49 -8.78 -24.67 -30.94
N LYS A 50 -9.29 -25.80 -31.46
CA LYS A 50 -8.76 -26.41 -32.70
C LYS A 50 -9.41 -25.77 -33.94
N PRO A 51 -8.65 -25.52 -35.02
CA PRO A 51 -9.24 -25.02 -36.27
C PRO A 51 -10.10 -26.11 -36.94
N ALA A 52 -11.33 -25.76 -37.32
CA ALA A 52 -12.25 -26.66 -38.00
C ALA A 52 -11.91 -26.81 -39.49
N LYS A 53 -11.73 -28.06 -39.97
CA LYS A 53 -11.64 -28.36 -41.41
C LYS A 53 -13.04 -28.63 -41.98
N LYS A 54 -13.34 -28.04 -43.15
CA LYS A 54 -14.63 -28.18 -43.86
C LYS A 54 -14.82 -29.59 -44.45
N LYS A 55 -16.05 -30.14 -44.39
CA LYS A 55 -16.88 -30.44 -45.57
C LYS A 55 -18.31 -30.96 -45.23
N ARG A 56 -19.29 -30.45 -46.00
CA ARG A 56 -20.52 -31.06 -46.57
C ARG A 56 -20.72 -32.60 -46.41
N LYS A 57 -21.93 -33.18 -46.38
CA LYS A 57 -23.36 -32.71 -46.43
C LYS A 57 -24.31 -33.92 -46.24
N VAL A 58 -25.57 -33.68 -45.82
CA VAL A 58 -26.88 -34.30 -46.21
C VAL A 58 -27.75 -34.81 -45.02
N ALA A 59 -29.06 -34.45 -45.06
CA ALA A 59 -30.34 -34.92 -44.46
C ALA A 59 -30.40 -36.02 -43.35
N ALA A 60 -31.53 -36.25 -42.62
CA ALA A 60 -32.93 -35.82 -42.77
C ALA A 60 -33.75 -35.80 -41.44
N ASP A 61 -34.92 -35.12 -41.48
CA ASP A 61 -36.24 -35.36 -40.83
C ASP A 61 -36.51 -35.61 -39.31
N LYS A 62 -37.51 -34.84 -38.82
CA LYS A 62 -38.67 -35.16 -37.94
C LYS A 62 -38.63 -35.17 -36.39
N GLU A 63 -39.32 -34.16 -35.85
CA GLU A 63 -40.45 -34.18 -34.86
C GLU A 63 -40.46 -35.14 -33.64
N ALA A 64 -40.49 -34.57 -32.41
CA ALA A 64 -41.68 -34.58 -31.50
C ALA A 64 -41.41 -33.98 -30.10
N LYS A 65 -42.47 -33.60 -29.37
CA LYS A 65 -42.51 -32.99 -28.00
C LYS A 65 -42.28 -34.07 -26.90
N ALA A 66 -41.99 -33.82 -25.60
CA ALA A 66 -42.28 -32.67 -24.73
C ALA A 66 -41.50 -32.65 -23.36
N ASN A 67 -41.54 -31.48 -22.70
CA ASN A 67 -41.54 -31.18 -21.25
C ASN A 67 -40.31 -31.31 -20.29
N THR A 68 -40.23 -30.28 -19.43
CA THR A 68 -39.56 -30.16 -18.11
C THR A 68 -38.01 -30.04 -18.07
N PRO A 69 -37.43 -29.35 -17.06
CA PRO A 69 -36.57 -28.20 -17.38
C PRO A 69 -35.10 -28.36 -16.98
N ALA A 70 -34.21 -27.66 -17.69
CA ALA A 70 -32.79 -27.59 -17.35
C ALA A 70 -32.19 -26.21 -17.67
N VAL A 71 -31.68 -25.55 -16.61
CA VAL A 71 -30.52 -24.65 -16.56
C VAL A 71 -30.17 -23.91 -17.86
N GLU A 72 -30.72 -22.72 -18.05
CA GLU A 72 -30.09 -21.71 -18.91
C GLU A 72 -28.98 -20.98 -18.16
N THR A 73 -27.85 -20.76 -18.84
CA THR A 73 -26.70 -20.03 -18.30
C THR A 73 -26.87 -18.53 -18.55
N GLU A 74 -26.80 -17.72 -17.49
CA GLU A 74 -26.89 -16.26 -17.61
C GLU A 74 -25.85 -15.70 -18.60
N TYR A 75 -26.35 -15.11 -19.68
CA TYR A 75 -25.56 -14.28 -20.57
C TYR A 75 -25.40 -12.91 -19.91
N SER A 76 -24.18 -12.36 -19.91
CA SER A 76 -23.89 -11.05 -19.28
C SER A 76 -24.58 -9.92 -20.07
N SER A 77 -25.77 -9.53 -19.64
CA SER A 77 -26.60 -8.54 -20.32
C SER A 77 -26.10 -7.11 -20.12
N GLU A 78 -25.89 -6.42 -21.23
CA GLU A 78 -26.11 -4.97 -21.29
C GLU A 78 -27.62 -4.67 -21.08
N MET A 79 -27.98 -3.40 -20.86
CA MET A 79 -29.31 -2.91 -20.46
C MET A 79 -29.66 -3.01 -18.95
N TYR A 80 -29.17 -2.03 -18.17
CA TYR A 80 -29.93 -1.51 -17.02
C TYR A 80 -29.81 0.02 -16.89
N TRP A 81 -30.24 0.74 -17.94
CA TRP A 81 -30.41 2.20 -17.92
C TRP A 81 -31.71 2.66 -18.60
N GLN A 82 -32.78 1.84 -18.50
CA GLN A 82 -34.14 2.25 -18.84
C GLN A 82 -35.12 1.76 -17.77
N GLY A 83 -36.07 2.62 -17.38
CA GLY A 83 -37.23 2.18 -16.59
C GLY A 83 -37.32 2.65 -15.13
N ARG A 84 -37.19 3.96 -14.84
CA ARG A 84 -38.09 4.68 -13.89
C ARG A 84 -37.83 6.18 -13.86
N ASN A 85 -38.69 6.95 -14.53
CA ASN A 85 -38.85 8.37 -14.28
C ASN A 85 -40.31 8.79 -14.59
N VAL A 86 -41.20 8.69 -13.60
CA VAL A 86 -42.63 9.07 -13.72
C VAL A 86 -43.12 9.68 -12.41
N SER A 87 -43.65 10.91 -12.50
CA SER A 87 -44.55 11.59 -11.56
C SER A 87 -44.20 11.68 -10.07
N ARG A 88 -43.77 12.88 -9.66
CA ARG A 88 -44.63 13.74 -8.83
C ARG A 88 -44.71 15.14 -9.45
N LYS A 89 -45.92 15.69 -9.57
CA LYS A 89 -46.16 17.11 -9.91
C LYS A 89 -46.13 17.94 -8.62
N ILE A 90 -45.54 19.14 -8.67
CA ILE A 90 -45.95 20.35 -7.93
C ILE A 90 -45.78 21.53 -8.90
N ASP A 91 -46.60 22.57 -8.76
CA ASP A 91 -46.96 23.49 -9.84
C ASP A 91 -46.01 24.70 -10.08
N ASN A 92 -46.19 25.32 -11.26
CA ASN A 92 -45.43 26.48 -11.73
C ASN A 92 -45.78 27.78 -10.98
N LYS A 93 -44.75 28.58 -10.65
CA LYS A 93 -44.77 30.05 -10.82
C LYS A 93 -43.41 30.52 -11.35
N PRO A 94 -43.37 31.44 -12.33
CA PRO A 94 -42.11 32.00 -12.81
C PRO A 94 -41.58 33.07 -11.83
N VAL A 95 -40.27 33.05 -11.59
CA VAL A 95 -39.49 34.13 -11.00
C VAL A 95 -38.35 34.44 -11.98
N ALA A 96 -38.00 35.71 -12.14
CA ALA A 96 -36.97 36.13 -13.08
C ALA A 96 -35.57 35.59 -12.70
N PRO A 97 -34.68 35.33 -13.68
CA PRO A 97 -33.33 34.85 -13.39
C PRO A 97 -32.44 35.97 -12.87
N GLU A 98 -31.97 35.84 -11.62
CA GLU A 98 -30.80 36.60 -11.17
C GLU A 98 -29.51 36.05 -11.78
N PRO A 99 -28.46 36.89 -12.00
CA PRO A 99 -27.22 36.46 -12.63
C PRO A 99 -26.44 35.48 -11.74
N GLY A 100 -26.28 34.24 -12.20
CA GLY A 100 -25.44 33.25 -11.53
C GLY A 100 -23.95 33.64 -11.50
N PRO A 101 -23.19 33.23 -10.46
CA PRO A 101 -21.82 33.68 -10.26
C PRO A 101 -20.86 33.19 -11.35
N THR A 102 -19.92 34.05 -11.73
CA THR A 102 -18.88 33.78 -12.72
C THR A 102 -17.87 32.75 -12.20
N GLY A 103 -17.91 31.54 -12.74
CA GLY A 103 -16.88 30.52 -12.57
C GLY A 103 -16.22 30.15 -13.89
N LEU A 104 -14.92 29.80 -13.83
CA LEU A 104 -14.13 29.40 -14.99
C LEU A 104 -14.78 28.20 -15.70
N ARG A 105 -15.26 28.40 -16.92
CA ARG A 105 -15.89 27.35 -17.71
C ARG A 105 -14.82 26.46 -18.33
N THR A 106 -14.86 25.17 -18.02
CA THR A 106 -14.20 24.17 -18.87
C THR A 106 -14.85 24.17 -20.26
N PRO A 107 -14.11 23.75 -21.31
CA PRO A 107 -14.70 23.55 -22.64
C PRO A 107 -15.87 22.56 -22.64
N PHE A 108 -15.84 21.57 -21.74
CA PHE A 108 -16.83 20.50 -21.66
C PHE A 108 -18.02 20.86 -20.75
N SER A 109 -19.21 20.45 -21.18
CA SER A 109 -20.33 20.17 -20.26
C SER A 109 -20.00 19.00 -19.32
N GLU A 110 -20.78 18.82 -18.24
CA GLU A 110 -20.61 17.64 -17.36
C GLU A 110 -20.77 16.30 -18.10
N GLN A 111 -21.65 16.25 -19.10
CA GLN A 111 -21.91 15.05 -19.89
C GLN A 111 -20.72 14.71 -20.80
N GLU A 112 -20.11 15.71 -21.44
CA GLU A 112 -18.88 15.53 -22.22
C GLU A 112 -17.70 15.18 -21.32
N LEU A 113 -17.50 15.91 -20.21
CA LEU A 113 -16.42 15.66 -19.25
C LEU A 113 -16.47 14.21 -18.73
N HIS A 114 -17.65 13.71 -18.37
CA HIS A 114 -17.84 12.31 -17.98
C HIS A 114 -17.58 11.32 -19.14
N SER A 115 -17.89 11.73 -20.38
CA SER A 115 -17.77 10.89 -21.58
C SER A 115 -16.37 10.86 -22.21
N ILE A 116 -15.41 11.68 -21.76
CA ILE A 116 -14.01 11.68 -22.27
C ILE A 116 -13.44 10.26 -22.30
N THR A 117 -13.69 9.46 -21.25
CA THR A 117 -13.23 8.06 -21.10
C THR A 117 -13.74 7.08 -22.17
N LYS A 118 -14.71 7.49 -23.00
CA LYS A 118 -15.35 6.70 -24.06
C LYS A 118 -14.89 7.10 -25.47
N PHE A 119 -14.13 8.19 -25.62
CA PHE A 119 -13.75 8.72 -26.94
C PHE A 119 -12.88 7.73 -27.73
N PRO A 120 -13.15 7.47 -29.02
CA PRO A 120 -12.42 6.46 -29.79
C PRO A 120 -11.02 6.94 -30.24
N LEU A 121 -10.04 6.03 -30.30
CA LEU A 121 -8.68 6.31 -30.76
C LEU A 121 -8.59 6.53 -32.29
N LEU A 122 -9.48 5.87 -33.03
CA LEU A 122 -9.65 5.98 -34.47
C LEU A 122 -11.10 6.40 -34.71
N PRO A 123 -11.39 7.47 -35.47
CA PRO A 123 -12.76 7.93 -35.66
C PRO A 123 -13.68 6.86 -36.24
N SER A 124 -14.90 6.85 -35.73
CA SER A 124 -15.98 5.92 -36.06
C SER A 124 -16.30 5.94 -37.56
N GLY A 125 -16.60 4.78 -38.15
CA GLY A 125 -16.81 4.65 -39.60
C GLY A 125 -17.89 5.58 -40.15
N ASP A 126 -18.96 5.78 -39.38
CA ASP A 126 -20.12 6.62 -39.74
C ASP A 126 -20.06 8.03 -39.11
N GLY A 127 -19.01 8.35 -38.34
CA GLY A 127 -18.85 9.63 -37.62
C GLY A 127 -19.85 9.90 -36.47
N ILE A 128 -20.76 8.97 -36.19
CA ILE A 128 -21.90 9.15 -35.27
C ILE A 128 -21.46 9.49 -33.84
N PHE A 129 -20.34 8.94 -33.35
CA PHE A 129 -19.87 9.26 -32.00
C PHE A 129 -19.35 10.70 -31.94
N GLU A 130 -18.56 11.09 -32.93
CA GLU A 130 -17.86 12.36 -33.03
C GLU A 130 -18.82 13.53 -33.31
N GLN A 131 -19.91 13.28 -34.04
CA GLN A 131 -21.01 14.24 -34.26
C GLN A 131 -21.71 14.69 -32.97
N ASN A 132 -21.64 13.89 -31.90
CA ASN A 132 -22.25 14.20 -30.60
C ASN A 132 -21.32 14.96 -29.64
N TRP A 133 -20.12 15.36 -30.09
CA TRP A 133 -19.19 16.19 -29.35
C TRP A 133 -19.13 17.58 -29.97
N MET A 134 -19.03 18.62 -29.13
CA MET A 134 -18.66 19.93 -29.66
C MET A 134 -17.24 19.82 -30.27
N ARG A 135 -17.13 20.09 -31.58
CA ARG A 135 -15.84 20.34 -32.19
C ARG A 135 -15.45 21.76 -31.84
N HIS A 136 -14.40 21.91 -31.03
CA HIS A 136 -13.87 23.23 -30.73
C HIS A 136 -12.79 23.59 -31.75
N GLU A 137 -12.85 24.83 -32.22
CA GLU A 137 -11.85 25.41 -33.13
C GLU A 137 -10.50 25.59 -32.40
N GLN A 138 -9.49 26.15 -33.08
CA GLN A 138 -8.19 26.46 -32.48
C GLN A 138 -8.23 27.69 -31.54
N ASN A 139 -9.44 28.10 -31.11
CA ASN A 139 -9.68 29.32 -30.34
C ASN A 139 -9.25 29.11 -28.89
N GLU A 140 -7.95 29.27 -28.63
CA GLU A 140 -7.46 29.68 -27.31
C GLU A 140 -8.09 31.03 -26.96
N CYS A 141 -9.23 31.02 -26.27
CA CYS A 141 -9.83 32.24 -25.73
C CYS A 141 -9.07 32.72 -24.50
N ASP A 142 -9.29 33.97 -24.09
CA ASP A 142 -8.68 34.53 -22.88
C ASP A 142 -9.17 33.86 -21.58
N GLU A 143 -10.23 33.04 -21.63
CA GLU A 143 -10.79 32.33 -20.47
C GLU A 143 -10.06 31.00 -20.14
N TYR A 144 -9.57 30.24 -21.14
CA TYR A 144 -8.81 29.00 -20.90
C TYR A 144 -7.87 28.61 -22.06
N LYS A 145 -6.83 27.83 -21.75
CA LYS A 145 -5.86 27.29 -22.72
C LYS A 145 -5.74 25.77 -22.64
N SER A 146 -5.58 25.12 -23.79
CA SER A 146 -5.43 23.67 -23.84
C SER A 146 -4.08 23.21 -23.23
N PRO A 147 -4.06 22.18 -22.37
CA PRO A 147 -2.83 21.63 -21.81
C PRO A 147 -2.02 20.86 -22.84
N SER A 148 -0.70 20.82 -22.65
CA SER A 148 0.16 19.89 -23.37
C SER A 148 0.04 18.47 -22.80
N VAL A 149 0.32 17.43 -23.61
CA VAL A 149 0.36 16.02 -23.15
C VAL A 149 1.22 15.87 -21.88
N ASN A 150 2.41 16.48 -21.88
CA ASN A 150 3.32 16.46 -20.74
C ASN A 150 2.74 17.14 -19.49
N ARG A 151 1.96 18.23 -19.65
CA ARG A 151 1.27 18.90 -18.53
C ARG A 151 0.21 18.01 -17.90
N VAL A 152 -0.60 17.31 -18.72
CA VAL A 152 -1.61 16.35 -18.24
C VAL A 152 -0.95 15.18 -17.52
N LEU A 153 0.08 14.57 -18.11
CA LEU A 153 0.81 13.45 -17.50
C LEU A 153 1.51 13.84 -16.17
N ALA A 154 2.08 15.04 -16.09
CA ALA A 154 2.70 15.54 -14.85
C ALA A 154 1.67 15.81 -13.74
N ALA A 155 0.58 16.53 -14.06
CA ALA A 155 -0.47 16.88 -13.11
C ALA A 155 -1.18 15.64 -12.52
N THR A 156 -1.35 14.60 -13.33
CA THR A 156 -2.04 13.34 -12.97
C THR A 156 -1.09 12.18 -12.65
N MET A 157 0.22 12.44 -12.51
CA MET A 157 1.22 11.41 -12.22
C MET A 157 0.81 10.57 -10.99
N PRO A 158 0.75 9.23 -11.05
CA PRO A 158 0.30 8.39 -9.94
C PRO A 158 1.21 8.54 -8.73
N ASP A 159 0.68 8.43 -7.51
CA ASP A 159 1.50 8.61 -6.31
C ASP A 159 2.65 7.62 -6.19
N ALA A 160 2.51 6.39 -6.70
CA ALA A 160 3.63 5.44 -6.78
C ALA A 160 4.79 5.96 -7.66
N SER A 161 4.47 6.53 -8.82
CA SER A 161 5.45 7.13 -9.75
C SER A 161 6.02 8.45 -9.20
N ARG A 162 5.15 9.32 -8.66
CA ARG A 162 5.50 10.58 -8.00
C ARG A 162 6.44 10.34 -6.82
N GLN A 163 6.17 9.34 -5.99
CA GLN A 163 7.07 8.92 -4.92
C GLN A 163 8.38 8.31 -5.44
N ALA A 164 8.36 7.52 -6.51
CA ALA A 164 9.58 6.96 -7.10
C ALA A 164 10.49 8.06 -7.67
N LEU A 165 9.92 9.03 -8.38
CA LEU A 165 10.63 10.21 -8.89
C LEU A 165 11.19 11.07 -7.75
N LEU A 166 10.42 11.26 -6.67
CA LEU A 166 10.88 11.96 -5.47
C LEU A 166 11.99 11.21 -4.74
N ARG A 167 11.92 9.87 -4.61
CA ARG A 167 13.00 9.05 -4.02
C ARG A 167 14.28 9.13 -4.86
N TRP A 168 14.17 9.06 -6.18
CA TRP A 168 15.30 9.25 -7.10
C TRP A 168 15.91 10.65 -6.97
N LYS A 169 15.08 11.71 -6.92
CA LYS A 169 15.52 13.10 -6.73
C LYS A 169 16.20 13.31 -5.38
N THR A 170 15.61 12.85 -4.28
CA THR A 170 16.23 12.93 -2.94
C THR A 170 17.57 12.20 -2.90
N SER A 171 17.64 10.99 -3.49
CA SER A 171 18.88 10.23 -3.59
C SER A 171 19.98 10.98 -4.36
N LYS A 172 19.67 11.51 -5.56
CA LYS A 172 20.65 12.27 -6.36
C LYS A 172 21.03 13.62 -5.75
N ILE A 173 20.15 14.27 -4.98
CA ILE A 173 20.51 15.46 -4.19
C ILE A 173 21.41 15.10 -3.01
N ALA A 174 21.23 13.94 -2.37
CA ALA A 174 22.12 13.46 -1.31
C ALA A 174 23.49 13.02 -1.84
N GLU A 175 23.55 12.51 -3.08
CA GLU A 175 24.77 12.08 -3.76
C GLU A 175 25.60 13.25 -4.32
N LEU A 176 24.95 14.28 -4.89
CA LEU A 176 25.61 15.34 -5.67
C LEU A 176 25.46 16.76 -5.08
N GLY A 177 24.69 16.92 -4.01
CA GLY A 177 24.24 18.23 -3.54
C GLY A 177 23.20 18.87 -4.46
N GLU A 178 22.67 20.03 -4.07
CA GLU A 178 21.59 20.70 -4.82
C GLU A 178 22.07 21.33 -6.13
N GLU A 179 23.26 21.94 -6.15
CA GLU A 179 23.85 22.45 -7.40
C GLU A 179 24.32 21.33 -8.33
N GLY A 180 24.89 20.24 -7.79
CA GLY A 180 25.22 19.06 -8.58
C GLY A 180 23.99 18.37 -9.17
N PHE A 181 22.86 18.36 -8.43
CA PHE A 181 21.58 17.90 -8.98
C PHE A 181 21.03 18.83 -10.07
N LYS A 182 21.09 20.17 -9.89
CA LYS A 182 20.72 21.14 -10.95
C LYS A 182 21.57 20.94 -12.20
N GLN A 183 22.87 20.71 -12.04
CA GLN A 183 23.77 20.44 -13.15
C GLN A 183 23.48 19.10 -13.84
N LEU A 184 23.28 18.02 -13.08
CA LEU A 184 22.81 16.73 -13.63
C LEU A 184 21.49 16.88 -14.39
N GLN A 185 20.54 17.68 -13.89
CA GLN A 185 19.27 17.91 -14.57
C GLN A 185 19.46 18.66 -15.91
N LYS A 186 20.34 19.67 -15.97
CA LYS A 186 20.75 20.32 -17.22
C LYS A 186 21.40 19.32 -18.18
N GLU A 187 22.26 18.44 -17.69
CA GLU A 187 22.97 17.43 -18.49
C GLU A 187 22.07 16.31 -19.00
N ILE A 188 21.04 15.90 -18.25
CA ILE A 188 19.99 15.00 -18.73
C ILE A 188 19.22 15.66 -19.88
N PHE A 189 18.78 16.91 -19.69
CA PHE A 189 18.03 17.65 -20.71
C PHE A 189 18.87 17.91 -21.98
N ALA A 190 20.11 18.35 -21.83
CA ALA A 190 21.04 18.61 -22.94
C ALA A 190 21.37 17.32 -23.72
N ARG A 191 21.59 16.18 -23.05
CA ARG A 191 21.79 14.88 -23.72
C ARG A 191 20.56 14.48 -24.53
N GLY A 192 19.35 14.62 -23.97
CA GLY A 192 18.10 14.36 -24.68
C GLY A 192 17.94 15.25 -25.92
N SER A 193 18.07 16.56 -25.75
CA SER A 193 17.98 17.54 -26.85
C SER A 193 19.01 17.30 -27.95
N THR A 194 20.26 16.93 -27.59
CA THR A 194 21.32 16.65 -28.58
C THR A 194 21.02 15.39 -29.38
N LEU A 195 20.44 14.36 -28.73
CA LEU A 195 19.96 13.16 -29.42
C LEU A 195 18.79 13.47 -30.38
N HIS A 196 17.78 14.23 -29.94
CA HIS A 196 16.67 14.65 -30.82
C HIS A 196 17.20 15.39 -32.05
N THR A 197 18.04 16.42 -31.90
CA THR A 197 18.57 17.17 -33.06
C THR A 197 19.43 16.34 -34.01
N THR A 198 20.07 15.27 -33.51
CA THR A 198 20.76 14.30 -34.38
C THR A 198 19.76 13.42 -35.14
N LEU A 199 18.70 12.95 -34.46
CA LEU A 199 17.63 12.17 -35.07
C LEU A 199 16.80 13.00 -36.05
N GLU A 200 16.42 14.25 -35.72
CA GLU A 200 15.77 15.22 -36.61
C GLU A 200 16.52 15.33 -37.95
N THR A 201 17.85 15.51 -37.88
CA THR A 201 18.72 15.61 -39.06
C THR A 201 18.70 14.31 -39.88
N TRP A 202 18.88 13.16 -39.21
CA TRP A 202 18.90 11.84 -39.85
C TRP A 202 17.56 11.46 -40.49
N LEU A 203 16.46 11.69 -39.77
CA LEU A 203 15.08 11.46 -40.21
C LEU A 203 14.67 12.41 -41.33
N SER A 204 15.31 13.57 -41.48
CA SER A 204 15.11 14.47 -42.63
C SER A 204 15.74 13.96 -43.92
N GLY A 205 16.40 12.79 -43.90
CA GLY A 205 17.08 12.20 -45.06
C GLY A 205 18.54 12.64 -45.25
N ASN A 206 19.07 13.51 -44.37
CA ASN A 206 20.46 13.96 -44.39
C ASN A 206 21.29 13.19 -43.37
N ASP A 207 22.57 12.90 -43.65
CA ASP A 207 23.44 12.31 -42.63
C ASP A 207 23.95 13.38 -41.66
N PRO A 208 23.84 13.19 -40.33
CA PRO A 208 24.31 14.17 -39.36
C PRO A 208 25.82 14.38 -39.45
N ALA A 209 26.27 15.64 -39.40
CA ALA A 209 27.68 15.98 -39.49
C ALA A 209 28.51 15.34 -38.36
N ALA A 210 29.77 15.01 -38.63
CA ALA A 210 30.63 14.25 -37.71
C ALA A 210 30.76 14.90 -36.31
N ASN A 211 30.79 16.24 -36.24
CA ASN A 211 30.83 17.00 -34.99
C ASN A 211 29.49 17.04 -34.21
N VAL A 212 28.38 16.64 -34.84
CA VAL A 212 27.08 16.40 -34.18
C VAL A 212 27.05 14.96 -33.65
N ILE A 213 27.46 13.99 -34.49
CA ILE A 213 27.61 12.58 -34.10
C ILE A 213 28.56 12.44 -32.90
N GLU A 214 29.67 13.17 -32.87
CA GLU A 214 30.64 13.17 -31.76
C GLU A 214 30.01 13.66 -30.45
N LYS A 215 29.21 14.74 -30.48
CA LYS A 215 28.51 15.30 -29.31
C LYS A 215 27.43 14.35 -28.76
N THR A 216 26.73 13.64 -29.64
CA THR A 216 25.73 12.64 -29.27
C THR A 216 26.38 11.32 -28.84
N GLY A 217 27.55 11.02 -29.40
CA GLY A 217 28.53 10.04 -28.94
C GLY A 217 27.94 8.67 -28.61
N VAL A 218 27.89 8.35 -27.32
CA VAL A 218 27.45 7.05 -26.81
C VAL A 218 25.95 6.80 -27.08
N LEU A 219 25.12 7.84 -27.05
CA LEU A 219 23.69 7.70 -27.35
C LEU A 219 23.45 7.43 -28.84
N TRP A 220 24.25 8.01 -29.74
CA TRP A 220 24.19 7.71 -31.17
C TRP A 220 24.56 6.24 -31.42
N LYS A 221 25.69 5.79 -30.87
CA LYS A 221 26.13 4.37 -30.95
C LYS A 221 25.11 3.39 -30.38
N SER A 222 24.35 3.79 -29.36
CA SER A 222 23.30 2.96 -28.78
C SER A 222 22.10 2.77 -29.72
N ILE A 223 21.63 3.85 -30.38
CA ILE A 223 20.42 3.80 -31.19
C ILE A 223 20.67 3.46 -32.67
N HIS A 224 21.85 3.77 -33.21
CA HIS A 224 22.17 3.68 -34.64
C HIS A 224 21.72 2.36 -35.28
N ASP A 225 22.10 1.22 -34.71
CA ASP A 225 21.81 -0.10 -35.29
C ASP A 225 20.31 -0.46 -35.19
N ALA A 226 19.58 0.14 -34.24
CA ALA A 226 18.12 0.03 -34.17
C ALA A 226 17.39 0.83 -35.26
N LEU A 227 18.07 1.79 -35.91
CA LEU A 227 17.52 2.59 -37.01
C LEU A 227 17.59 1.89 -38.38
N GLU A 228 18.22 0.71 -38.49
CA GLU A 228 18.42 -0.04 -39.77
C GLU A 228 17.14 -0.19 -40.60
N HIS A 229 15.98 -0.26 -39.95
CA HIS A 229 14.69 -0.47 -40.61
C HIS A 229 13.72 0.71 -40.47
N VAL A 230 14.18 1.85 -39.97
CA VAL A 230 13.41 3.09 -39.83
C VAL A 230 13.56 3.87 -41.14
N GLU A 231 12.45 4.11 -41.84
CA GLU A 231 12.49 4.74 -43.16
C GLU A 231 12.69 6.27 -43.05
N ARG A 232 13.51 6.81 -43.95
CA ARG A 232 13.79 8.25 -44.09
C ARG A 232 13.67 8.68 -45.57
N PRO A 233 13.19 9.90 -45.89
CA PRO A 233 12.74 10.92 -44.95
C PRO A 233 11.45 10.54 -44.23
N ALA A 234 11.35 10.92 -42.95
CA ALA A 234 10.19 10.66 -42.11
C ALA A 234 8.96 11.46 -42.57
N LYS A 235 7.76 10.92 -42.36
CA LYS A 235 6.51 11.58 -42.77
C LYS A 235 6.21 12.82 -41.93
N PHE A 236 6.48 12.79 -40.62
CA PHE A 236 6.45 13.96 -39.74
C PHE A 236 7.60 13.89 -38.73
N ILE A 237 8.16 15.03 -38.34
CA ILE A 237 9.23 15.18 -37.33
C ILE A 237 8.88 16.40 -36.47
N GLU A 238 8.98 16.27 -35.14
CA GLU A 238 8.69 17.33 -34.15
C GLU A 238 7.39 18.12 -34.47
N GLN A 239 6.35 17.41 -34.91
CA GLN A 239 5.12 18.00 -35.44
C GLN A 239 4.17 18.38 -34.30
N LYS A 240 3.76 19.65 -34.23
CA LYS A 240 2.72 20.09 -33.28
C LYS A 240 1.36 19.47 -33.67
N LEU A 241 0.71 18.81 -32.70
CA LEU A 241 -0.62 18.22 -32.82
C LEU A 241 -1.60 18.87 -31.83
N TYR A 242 -2.88 18.86 -32.17
CA TYR A 242 -3.99 19.34 -31.33
C TYR A 242 -5.21 18.46 -31.54
N HIS A 243 -5.92 18.10 -30.47
CA HIS A 243 -7.11 17.25 -30.51
C HIS A 243 -8.40 18.10 -30.34
N PRO A 244 -9.13 18.44 -31.43
CA PRO A 244 -10.20 19.45 -31.40
C PRO A 244 -11.43 19.09 -30.56
N TYR A 245 -11.66 17.81 -30.27
CA TYR A 245 -12.77 17.34 -29.42
C TYR A 245 -12.41 17.13 -27.94
N LEU A 246 -11.11 17.08 -27.59
CA LEU A 246 -10.64 16.68 -26.26
C LEU A 246 -9.68 17.68 -25.60
N HIS A 247 -9.43 18.82 -26.25
CA HIS A 247 -8.63 19.92 -25.73
C HIS A 247 -7.30 19.49 -25.12
N TYR A 248 -6.39 19.02 -25.96
CA TYR A 248 -4.97 18.94 -25.60
C TYR A 248 -4.11 19.11 -26.84
N ASN A 249 -2.88 19.56 -26.61
CA ASN A 249 -1.85 19.71 -27.64
C ASN A 249 -0.61 18.89 -27.29
N GLY A 250 0.27 18.70 -28.27
CA GLY A 250 1.54 18.01 -28.08
C GLY A 250 2.48 18.26 -29.25
N VAL A 251 3.70 17.74 -29.16
CA VAL A 251 4.66 17.68 -30.25
C VAL A 251 5.08 16.23 -30.37
N VAL A 252 4.85 15.61 -31.53
CA VAL A 252 5.22 14.21 -31.76
C VAL A 252 6.63 14.16 -32.35
N ASP A 253 7.53 13.43 -31.69
CA ASP A 253 8.94 13.37 -32.03
C ASP A 253 9.15 12.93 -33.50
N CYS A 254 8.52 11.82 -33.90
CA CYS A 254 8.59 11.29 -35.26
C CYS A 254 7.36 10.44 -35.61
N ILE A 255 6.97 10.49 -36.89
CA ILE A 255 6.06 9.55 -37.54
C ILE A 255 6.72 9.11 -38.84
N THR A 256 7.04 7.82 -38.95
CA THR A 256 7.58 7.23 -40.19
C THR A 256 7.25 5.74 -40.28
N SER A 257 7.64 5.11 -41.39
CA SER A 257 7.51 3.68 -41.61
C SER A 257 8.67 2.91 -40.96
N ILE A 258 8.35 1.74 -40.40
CA ILE A 258 9.32 0.76 -39.92
C ILE A 258 9.00 -0.55 -40.62
N ARG A 259 9.92 -1.04 -41.47
CA ARG A 259 9.71 -2.23 -42.34
C ARG A 259 8.40 -2.18 -43.17
N GLY A 260 8.04 -1.02 -43.70
CA GLY A 260 6.82 -0.81 -44.51
C GLY A 260 5.52 -0.52 -43.73
N GLU A 261 5.53 -0.55 -42.39
CA GLU A 261 4.37 -0.19 -41.56
C GLU A 261 4.58 1.14 -40.84
N TYR A 262 3.61 2.07 -40.93
CA TYR A 262 3.70 3.38 -40.29
C TYR A 262 3.46 3.34 -38.77
N HIS A 263 4.40 3.93 -38.03
CA HIS A 263 4.40 4.02 -36.58
C HIS A 263 4.46 5.48 -36.12
N VAL A 264 3.76 5.79 -35.03
CA VAL A 264 4.08 6.95 -34.18
C VAL A 264 5.27 6.57 -33.31
N ILE A 265 6.31 7.40 -33.25
CA ILE A 265 7.58 7.06 -32.57
C ILE A 265 7.89 8.05 -31.45
N GLU A 266 8.39 7.52 -30.34
CA GLU A 266 8.84 8.26 -29.16
C GLU A 266 10.30 7.87 -28.85
N TRP A 267 11.21 8.85 -28.75
CA TRP A 267 12.62 8.63 -28.45
C TRP A 267 12.88 8.91 -26.96
N LYS A 268 13.48 7.94 -26.24
CA LYS A 268 13.84 8.10 -24.82
C LYS A 268 15.31 7.79 -24.57
N THR A 269 15.92 8.51 -23.64
CA THR A 269 17.27 8.21 -23.12
C THR A 269 17.19 7.56 -21.74
N SER A 270 18.06 6.60 -21.42
CA SER A 270 18.17 6.07 -20.06
C SER A 270 19.58 5.64 -19.66
N ASP A 271 19.86 5.68 -18.36
CA ASP A 271 21.06 5.03 -17.78
C ASP A 271 20.80 3.55 -17.40
N ASN A 272 19.53 3.15 -17.31
CA ASN A 272 19.08 1.84 -16.83
C ASN A 272 18.32 1.07 -17.92
N ALA A 273 18.60 -0.22 -18.09
CA ALA A 273 17.96 -1.07 -19.11
C ALA A 273 16.44 -1.15 -18.95
N LYS A 274 15.72 -1.15 -20.09
CA LYS A 274 14.27 -1.03 -20.20
C LYS A 274 13.63 -2.17 -21.01
N ALA A 275 14.12 -3.39 -20.88
CA ALA A 275 13.72 -4.58 -21.64
C ALA A 275 12.21 -4.99 -21.63
N THR A 276 11.28 -4.17 -21.13
CA THR A 276 9.83 -4.34 -21.27
C THR A 276 9.14 -2.97 -21.40
N VAL A 277 8.01 -2.93 -22.12
CA VAL A 277 7.17 -1.72 -22.28
C VAL A 277 6.83 -1.07 -20.93
N ALA A 278 6.52 -1.88 -19.92
CA ALA A 278 6.18 -1.40 -18.57
C ALA A 278 7.33 -0.65 -17.86
N ALA A 279 8.59 -0.89 -18.26
CA ALA A 279 9.74 -0.17 -17.71
C ALA A 279 9.90 1.26 -18.28
N THR A 280 9.21 1.59 -19.38
CA THR A 280 9.23 2.92 -20.04
C THR A 280 8.26 3.95 -19.41
N TYR A 281 7.57 3.57 -18.33
CA TYR A 281 6.63 4.40 -17.56
C TYR A 281 5.48 4.96 -18.41
N ASP A 282 5.29 6.28 -18.48
CA ASP A 282 4.17 6.90 -19.18
C ASP A 282 4.40 7.08 -20.70
N ALA A 283 5.57 6.71 -21.24
CA ALA A 283 5.86 6.82 -22.69
C ALA A 283 4.82 6.13 -23.61
N PRO A 284 4.26 4.93 -23.30
CA PRO A 284 3.18 4.34 -24.07
C PRO A 284 1.88 5.17 -24.06
N ILE A 285 1.65 5.92 -22.98
CA ILE A 285 0.47 6.78 -22.81
C ILE A 285 0.66 8.08 -23.60
N GLN A 286 1.86 8.67 -23.53
CA GLN A 286 2.27 9.85 -24.31
C GLN A 286 2.13 9.60 -25.83
N LEU A 287 2.69 8.48 -26.30
CA LEU A 287 2.63 8.05 -27.70
C LEU A 287 1.18 7.82 -28.17
N CYS A 288 0.31 7.26 -27.33
CA CYS A 288 -1.12 7.13 -27.63
C CYS A 288 -1.85 8.48 -27.66
N ALA A 289 -1.48 9.44 -26.81
CA ALA A 289 -2.03 10.79 -26.84
C ALA A 289 -1.72 11.48 -28.18
N TYR A 290 -0.50 11.32 -28.69
CA TYR A 290 -0.11 11.81 -30.01
C TYR A 290 -0.89 11.12 -31.13
N LEU A 291 -1.04 9.79 -31.10
CA LEU A 291 -1.84 9.07 -32.11
C LEU A 291 -3.31 9.55 -32.14
N GLY A 292 -3.94 9.75 -30.98
CA GLY A 292 -5.31 10.27 -30.93
C GLY A 292 -5.42 11.69 -31.52
N ALA A 293 -4.49 12.58 -31.18
CA ALA A 293 -4.48 13.94 -31.71
C ALA A 293 -4.21 13.99 -33.23
N LEU A 294 -3.40 13.06 -33.75
CA LEU A 294 -3.19 12.86 -35.18
C LEU A 294 -4.46 12.36 -35.89
N GLN A 295 -5.15 11.38 -35.31
CA GLN A 295 -6.33 10.75 -35.91
C GLN A 295 -7.59 11.64 -35.81
N ALA A 296 -7.62 12.60 -34.88
CA ALA A 296 -8.65 13.64 -34.78
C ALA A 296 -8.35 14.90 -35.62
N ASN A 297 -7.22 14.95 -36.34
CA ASN A 297 -6.82 16.10 -37.16
C ASN A 297 -7.14 15.86 -38.65
N GLU A 298 -7.96 16.70 -39.26
CA GLU A 298 -8.48 16.48 -40.63
C GLU A 298 -7.42 16.46 -41.73
N THR A 299 -6.29 17.16 -41.58
CA THR A 299 -5.25 17.27 -42.62
C THR A 299 -4.06 16.34 -42.38
N LEU A 300 -3.80 15.96 -41.13
CA LEU A 300 -2.67 15.10 -40.76
C LEU A 300 -3.06 13.62 -40.55
N ARG A 301 -4.36 13.32 -40.42
CA ARG A 301 -4.89 11.95 -40.25
C ARG A 301 -4.47 11.03 -41.39
N ASP A 302 -4.05 9.81 -41.03
CA ASP A 302 -3.74 8.74 -41.96
C ASP A 302 -4.16 7.40 -41.34
N SER A 303 -5.12 6.70 -41.96
CA SER A 303 -5.72 5.48 -41.43
C SER A 303 -4.75 4.28 -41.41
N ARG A 304 -3.58 4.39 -42.05
CA ARG A 304 -2.50 3.38 -42.01
C ARG A 304 -1.71 3.44 -40.69
N ILE A 305 -1.76 4.56 -39.97
CA ILE A 305 -1.01 4.76 -38.73
C ILE A 305 -1.85 4.26 -37.55
N GLN A 306 -1.61 3.01 -37.12
CA GLN A 306 -2.34 2.38 -36.01
C GLN A 306 -1.45 1.75 -34.94
N SER A 307 -0.13 1.80 -35.13
CA SER A 307 0.89 1.21 -34.26
C SER A 307 1.84 2.28 -33.72
N GLY A 308 2.57 1.95 -32.65
CA GLY A 308 3.54 2.83 -32.01
C GLY A 308 4.90 2.15 -31.80
N ALA A 309 5.97 2.93 -31.70
CA ALA A 309 7.31 2.43 -31.39
C ALA A 309 8.00 3.31 -30.34
N ILE A 310 8.55 2.70 -29.28
CA ILE A 310 9.34 3.40 -28.26
C ILE A 310 10.79 2.90 -28.36
N PHE A 311 11.72 3.81 -28.62
CA PHE A 311 13.15 3.51 -28.68
C PHE A 311 13.85 4.04 -27.43
N VAL A 312 14.65 3.21 -26.77
CA VAL A 312 15.38 3.58 -25.55
C VAL A 312 16.89 3.52 -25.78
N ALA A 313 17.51 4.68 -26.02
CA ALA A 313 18.95 4.84 -26.15
C ALA A 313 19.65 4.87 -24.78
N TYR A 314 20.79 4.18 -24.67
CA TYR A 314 21.53 3.99 -23.42
C TYR A 314 22.82 4.80 -23.33
N THR A 315 22.95 5.54 -22.23
CA THR A 315 24.14 6.36 -21.91
C THR A 315 25.40 5.52 -21.61
N ASN A 316 25.25 4.21 -21.43
CA ASN A 316 26.31 3.23 -21.22
C ASN A 316 26.75 2.50 -22.51
N GLY A 317 26.18 2.84 -23.67
CA GLY A 317 26.60 2.31 -24.98
C GLY A 317 26.11 0.91 -25.33
N LYS A 318 25.21 0.32 -24.54
CA LYS A 318 24.47 -0.89 -24.96
C LYS A 318 23.54 -0.58 -26.15
N PRO A 319 23.25 -1.56 -27.02
CA PRO A 319 22.22 -1.41 -28.04
C PRO A 319 20.87 -0.99 -27.45
N ALA A 320 20.15 -0.13 -28.15
CA ALA A 320 18.85 0.39 -27.69
C ALA A 320 17.78 -0.71 -27.62
N ASP A 321 16.91 -0.63 -26.61
CA ASP A 321 15.68 -1.43 -26.59
C ASP A 321 14.64 -0.77 -27.50
N VAL A 322 14.00 -1.57 -28.36
CA VAL A 322 12.90 -1.12 -29.23
C VAL A 322 11.61 -1.85 -28.85
N HIS A 323 10.58 -1.09 -28.51
CA HIS A 323 9.26 -1.63 -28.18
C HIS A 323 8.26 -1.27 -29.25
N MET A 324 7.82 -2.26 -30.01
CA MET A 324 6.73 -2.12 -30.98
C MET A 324 5.39 -2.38 -30.27
N LEU A 325 4.45 -1.44 -30.37
CA LEU A 325 3.10 -1.51 -29.80
C LEU A 325 2.09 -1.65 -30.93
N ASN A 326 1.35 -2.75 -30.94
CA ASN A 326 0.33 -2.98 -31.95
C ASN A 326 -0.99 -2.26 -31.60
N GLY A 327 -1.91 -2.15 -32.56
CA GLY A 327 -3.18 -1.43 -32.38
C GLY A 327 -4.07 -1.88 -31.20
N VAL A 328 -3.94 -3.11 -30.68
CA VAL A 328 -4.62 -3.56 -29.45
C VAL A 328 -4.00 -2.90 -28.20
N GLU A 329 -2.67 -2.79 -28.17
CA GLU A 329 -1.92 -2.14 -27.10
C GLU A 329 -2.12 -0.63 -27.14
N MET A 330 -2.10 -0.03 -28.33
CA MET A 330 -2.43 1.39 -28.52
C MET A 330 -3.83 1.72 -27.98
N ARG A 331 -4.86 0.91 -28.29
CA ARG A 331 -6.20 1.05 -27.71
C ARG A 331 -6.25 0.84 -26.19
N ARG A 332 -5.32 0.08 -25.60
CA ARG A 332 -5.22 -0.10 -24.14
C ARG A 332 -4.64 1.14 -23.46
N TYR A 333 -3.53 1.68 -23.98
CA TYR A 333 -2.89 2.87 -23.40
C TYR A 333 -3.68 4.16 -23.68
N TRP A 334 -4.42 4.24 -24.79
CA TRP A 334 -5.39 5.31 -25.05
C TRP A 334 -6.43 5.46 -23.94
N ARG A 335 -7.03 4.36 -23.45
CA ARG A 335 -7.97 4.41 -22.31
C ARG A 335 -7.31 4.96 -21.03
N LEU A 336 -6.03 4.67 -20.82
CA LEU A 336 -5.28 5.22 -19.68
C LEU A 336 -5.02 6.73 -19.86
N TRP A 337 -4.73 7.18 -21.08
CA TRP A 337 -4.62 8.60 -21.43
C TRP A 337 -5.93 9.36 -21.17
N LEU A 338 -7.07 8.85 -21.67
CA LEU A 338 -8.37 9.48 -21.47
C LEU A 338 -8.74 9.65 -19.98
N ASN A 339 -8.40 8.67 -19.14
CA ASN A 339 -8.58 8.78 -17.70
C ASN A 339 -7.75 9.93 -17.10
N ARG A 340 -6.49 10.13 -17.56
CA ARG A 340 -5.67 11.29 -17.15
C ARG A 340 -6.30 12.60 -17.60
N LEU A 341 -6.78 12.64 -18.83
CA LEU A 341 -7.31 13.86 -19.43
C LEU A 341 -8.61 14.30 -18.75
N GLN A 342 -9.50 13.36 -18.45
CA GLN A 342 -10.68 13.60 -17.60
C GLN A 342 -10.27 14.10 -16.21
N GLU A 343 -9.32 13.43 -15.55
CA GLU A 343 -8.85 13.82 -14.21
C GLU A 343 -8.26 15.24 -14.19
N TYR A 344 -7.47 15.62 -15.20
CA TYR A 344 -6.95 16.99 -15.36
C TYR A 344 -8.07 18.01 -15.50
N TRP A 345 -9.06 17.75 -16.37
CA TRP A 345 -10.14 18.70 -16.63
C TRP A 345 -11.13 18.83 -15.48
N THR A 346 -11.39 17.76 -14.71
CA THR A 346 -12.14 17.85 -13.45
C THR A 346 -11.42 18.75 -12.44
N ARG A 347 -10.10 18.60 -12.27
CA ARG A 347 -9.28 19.49 -11.40
C ARG A 347 -9.16 20.94 -11.92
N TYR A 348 -9.38 21.17 -13.22
CA TYR A 348 -9.49 22.51 -13.78
C TYR A 348 -10.82 23.15 -13.38
N ARG A 349 -11.92 22.42 -13.57
CA ARG A 349 -13.30 22.87 -13.30
C ARG A 349 -13.54 23.15 -11.82
N ASP A 350 -13.07 22.26 -10.95
CA ASP A 350 -13.37 22.27 -9.51
C ASP A 350 -12.46 23.26 -8.73
N ALA A 351 -12.15 24.40 -9.35
CA ALA A 351 -11.31 25.46 -8.81
C ALA A 351 -12.14 26.54 -8.10
N PRO A 352 -11.63 27.15 -7.01
CA PRO A 352 -12.37 28.13 -6.24
C PRO A 352 -12.55 29.43 -7.04
N THR A 353 -13.74 30.02 -6.93
CA THR A 353 -14.10 31.28 -7.60
C THR A 353 -14.33 32.43 -6.60
N LYS A 354 -14.46 32.10 -5.31
CA LYS A 354 -14.78 33.03 -4.23
C LYS A 354 -13.52 33.41 -3.46
N GLU A 355 -13.15 34.69 -3.44
CA GLU A 355 -11.94 35.13 -2.75
C GLU A 355 -11.98 34.86 -1.22
N CYS A 356 -10.82 34.51 -0.67
CA CYS A 356 -10.64 34.34 0.76
C CYS A 356 -10.80 35.68 1.50
N GLN A 357 -11.67 35.72 2.52
CA GLN A 357 -11.93 36.91 3.34
C GLN A 357 -10.69 37.49 4.07
N TYR A 358 -9.60 36.73 4.15
CA TYR A 358 -8.33 37.17 4.74
C TYR A 358 -7.32 37.66 3.69
N GLY A 359 -7.59 37.51 2.39
CA GLY A 359 -6.72 38.00 1.32
C GLY A 359 -5.25 37.60 1.49
N GLY A 360 -4.35 38.58 1.37
CA GLY A 360 -2.90 38.42 1.58
C GLY A 360 -2.46 38.27 3.05
N ASP A 361 -3.40 38.40 3.99
CA ASP A 361 -3.22 38.14 5.43
C ASP A 361 -3.63 36.68 5.80
N CYS A 362 -4.03 35.87 4.82
CA CYS A 362 -4.42 34.48 5.04
C CYS A 362 -3.21 33.59 5.38
N TYR A 363 -3.17 33.04 6.59
CA TYR A 363 -2.11 32.14 7.07
C TYR A 363 -2.42 30.63 6.95
N ARG A 364 -3.55 30.27 6.32
CA ARG A 364 -4.08 28.89 6.34
C ARG A 364 -3.32 27.99 5.36
N VAL A 365 -2.96 26.78 5.78
CA VAL A 365 -2.27 25.74 4.96
C VAL A 365 -3.10 24.46 4.80
N ASN A 366 -4.43 24.56 4.85
CA ASN A 366 -5.34 23.42 4.65
C ASN A 366 -5.76 23.35 3.16
N PRO A 367 -5.50 22.26 2.41
CA PRO A 367 -5.95 22.11 1.03
C PRO A 367 -7.45 22.30 0.82
N ILE A 368 -8.30 21.97 1.81
CA ILE A 368 -9.75 22.21 1.72
C ILE A 368 -10.05 23.72 1.64
N HIS A 369 -9.34 24.54 2.41
CA HIS A 369 -9.52 26.00 2.37
C HIS A 369 -9.18 26.58 0.99
N PHE A 370 -8.22 25.99 0.28
CA PHE A 370 -7.89 26.36 -1.10
C PHE A 370 -8.80 25.70 -2.15
N ARG A 371 -9.55 24.64 -1.83
CA ARG A 371 -10.66 24.15 -2.67
C ARG A 371 -11.91 25.02 -2.53
N GLU A 372 -12.09 25.68 -1.39
CA GLU A 372 -13.25 26.55 -1.10
C GLU A 372 -13.02 28.04 -1.45
N TYR A 373 -11.79 28.55 -1.35
CA TYR A 373 -11.49 29.98 -1.49
C TYR A 373 -10.27 30.27 -2.38
N SER A 374 -10.43 31.19 -3.32
CA SER A 374 -9.34 31.68 -4.17
C SER A 374 -8.47 32.69 -3.43
N HIS A 375 -7.21 32.75 -3.84
CA HIS A 375 -6.17 33.60 -3.26
C HIS A 375 -5.41 34.32 -4.40
N PRO A 376 -6.01 35.35 -5.04
CA PRO A 376 -5.51 35.89 -6.31
C PRO A 376 -4.07 36.39 -6.30
N HIS A 377 -3.52 36.73 -5.14
CA HIS A 377 -2.12 37.12 -4.97
C HIS A 377 -1.15 35.92 -5.11
N ILE A 378 -1.53 34.73 -4.61
CA ILE A 378 -0.80 33.46 -4.81
C ILE A 378 -0.95 33.00 -6.26
N GLU A 379 -2.17 33.08 -6.79
CA GLU A 379 -2.53 32.61 -8.13
C GLU A 379 -1.84 33.45 -9.23
N LYS A 380 -1.79 34.78 -9.07
CA LYS A 380 -1.04 35.70 -9.95
C LYS A 380 0.48 35.52 -9.87
N LEU A 381 1.03 34.96 -8.78
CA LEU A 381 2.44 34.60 -8.70
C LEU A 381 2.73 33.28 -9.44
N LEU A 382 1.90 32.24 -9.23
CA LEU A 382 2.00 30.96 -9.95
C LEU A 382 1.83 31.14 -11.46
N ALA A 383 0.89 31.98 -11.90
CA ALA A 383 0.65 32.28 -13.31
C ALA A 383 1.79 33.06 -14.00
N LYS A 384 2.63 33.78 -13.22
CA LYS A 384 3.80 34.52 -13.74
C LYS A 384 5.08 33.70 -13.78
N ALA A 385 5.22 32.70 -12.90
CA ALA A 385 6.44 31.91 -12.76
C ALA A 385 6.51 30.75 -13.76
N ALA A 386 7.63 30.62 -14.49
CA ALA A 386 7.82 29.59 -15.53
C ALA A 386 8.02 28.14 -15.00
N SER A 387 7.97 27.95 -13.68
CA SER A 387 7.83 26.68 -12.96
C SER A 387 7.72 26.98 -11.46
N MET A 388 7.25 26.02 -10.65
CA MET A 388 7.19 26.17 -9.18
C MET A 388 8.53 26.56 -8.52
N CYS A 389 9.68 26.18 -9.10
CA CYS A 389 11.01 26.52 -8.58
C CYS A 389 11.56 27.87 -9.10
N MET A 390 10.72 28.66 -9.77
CA MET A 390 11.00 30.04 -10.21
C MET A 390 9.99 31.06 -9.66
N VAL A 391 9.20 30.70 -8.64
CA VAL A 391 8.35 31.66 -7.93
C VAL A 391 9.20 32.43 -6.92
N GLU A 392 9.47 33.69 -7.21
CA GLU A 392 10.02 34.62 -6.22
C GLU A 392 8.91 35.07 -5.26
N ILE A 393 9.17 34.97 -3.95
CA ILE A 393 8.23 35.36 -2.89
C ILE A 393 8.48 36.83 -2.56
N PRO A 394 7.49 37.73 -2.71
CA PRO A 394 7.67 39.15 -2.40
C PRO A 394 8.09 39.40 -0.94
N ASP A 395 8.86 40.46 -0.71
CA ASP A 395 9.34 40.83 0.62
C ASP A 395 8.25 41.45 1.52
N ASP A 396 7.17 41.96 0.91
CA ASP A 396 6.01 42.57 1.57
C ASP A 396 4.88 41.57 1.95
N VAL A 397 5.11 40.27 1.76
CA VAL A 397 4.15 39.23 2.16
C VAL A 397 3.92 39.28 3.67
N LYS A 398 2.69 39.59 4.06
CA LYS A 398 2.28 39.83 5.46
C LYS A 398 2.23 38.57 6.35
N VAL A 399 2.24 37.39 5.74
CA VAL A 399 2.28 36.10 6.44
C VAL A 399 3.68 35.49 6.38
N ASN A 400 4.02 34.58 7.31
CA ASN A 400 5.36 34.01 7.36
C ASN A 400 5.75 33.36 6.01
N LYS A 401 6.95 33.66 5.50
CA LYS A 401 7.40 33.18 4.19
C LYS A 401 7.43 31.64 4.07
N SER A 402 7.58 30.88 5.16
CA SER A 402 7.45 29.41 5.11
C SER A 402 6.00 28.94 4.94
N VAL A 403 5.05 29.63 5.60
CA VAL A 403 3.60 29.44 5.40
C VAL A 403 3.23 29.76 3.96
N PHE A 404 3.63 30.93 3.44
CA PHE A 404 3.36 31.33 2.07
C PHE A 404 3.96 30.36 1.03
N SER A 405 5.17 29.86 1.30
CA SER A 405 5.79 28.80 0.48
C SER A 405 4.95 27.52 0.44
N GLU A 406 4.30 27.14 1.54
CA GLU A 406 3.43 25.96 1.56
C GLU A 406 2.09 26.23 0.87
N GLN A 407 1.51 27.42 1.02
CA GLN A 407 0.29 27.82 0.31
C GLN A 407 0.49 27.80 -1.21
N LEU A 408 1.63 28.30 -1.71
CA LEU A 408 2.06 28.18 -3.11
C LEU A 408 2.10 26.71 -3.59
N LYS A 409 2.63 25.78 -2.78
CA LYS A 409 2.65 24.35 -3.09
C LYS A 409 1.24 23.76 -3.14
N ILE A 410 0.39 24.13 -2.17
CA ILE A 410 -0.99 23.62 -2.07
C ILE A 410 -1.82 24.10 -3.26
N VAL A 411 -1.84 25.41 -3.55
CA VAL A 411 -2.56 26.00 -4.69
C VAL A 411 -2.06 25.41 -6.02
N SER A 412 -0.73 25.27 -6.20
CA SER A 412 -0.16 24.67 -7.42
C SER A 412 -0.44 23.16 -7.58
N SER A 413 -0.68 22.44 -6.48
CA SER A 413 -1.01 21.01 -6.49
C SER A 413 -2.49 20.76 -6.77
N LEU A 414 -3.36 21.59 -6.18
CA LEU A 414 -4.80 21.57 -6.38
C LEU A 414 -5.19 22.08 -7.78
N PHE A 415 -4.51 23.14 -8.25
CA PHE A 415 -4.80 23.81 -9.51
C PHE A 415 -3.57 23.84 -10.42
N PRO A 416 -3.13 22.69 -10.99
CA PRO A 416 -1.98 22.63 -11.91
C PRO A 416 -2.14 23.48 -13.18
N HIS A 417 -3.36 23.98 -13.45
CA HIS A 417 -3.64 24.91 -14.53
C HIS A 417 -3.12 26.33 -14.26
N LEU A 418 -2.86 26.70 -13.00
CA LEU A 418 -2.29 27.99 -12.60
C LEU A 418 -0.75 28.01 -12.63
N SER A 419 -0.08 26.86 -12.49
CA SER A 419 1.39 26.77 -12.66
C SER A 419 1.76 26.85 -14.14
N CYS A 420 2.56 27.86 -14.52
CA CYS A 420 3.05 28.01 -15.90
C CYS A 420 4.24 27.10 -16.23
N ASP A 421 4.06 25.77 -16.11
CA ASP A 421 5.00 24.75 -16.62
C ASP A 421 4.88 24.58 -18.15
N SER A 422 4.77 25.70 -18.89
CA SER A 422 4.57 25.72 -20.35
C SER A 422 5.07 27.01 -21.01
N LYS A 423 6.33 27.38 -20.70
CA LYS A 423 7.18 28.07 -21.67
C LYS A 423 8.25 27.12 -22.18
N ASN A 424 7.89 26.32 -23.19
CA ASN A 424 8.88 25.94 -24.19
C ASN A 424 9.38 27.28 -24.78
N PRO A 425 10.68 27.61 -24.74
CA PRO A 425 11.14 28.91 -25.23
C PRO A 425 10.75 29.04 -26.69
N GLU A 426 10.10 30.16 -27.04
CA GLU A 426 9.91 30.52 -28.43
C GLU A 426 11.30 30.62 -29.08
N LYS A 427 11.64 29.63 -29.93
CA LYS A 427 12.68 29.80 -30.94
C LYS A 427 12.18 30.92 -31.85
N LYS A 428 12.49 32.17 -31.50
CA LYS A 428 12.15 33.35 -32.29
C LYS A 428 12.61 33.11 -33.72
N THR A 429 11.65 32.91 -34.63
CA THR A 429 11.93 32.82 -36.05
C THR A 429 12.60 34.13 -36.45
N LYS A 430 13.90 34.08 -36.80
CA LYS A 430 14.58 35.23 -37.40
C LYS A 430 13.98 35.46 -38.79
N ILE A 431 12.94 36.28 -38.85
CA ILE A 431 12.56 36.96 -40.08
C ILE A 431 13.39 38.24 -40.09
N GLU A 432 14.37 38.32 -40.99
CA GLU A 432 15.14 39.53 -41.22
C GLU A 432 14.29 40.53 -42.03
N PRO A 433 14.08 41.77 -41.57
CA PRO A 433 13.53 42.83 -42.40
C PRO A 433 14.60 43.31 -43.42
N PRO A 434 14.21 43.72 -44.63
CA PRO A 434 15.14 44.31 -45.59
C PRO A 434 15.67 45.69 -45.14
N PRO A 435 16.86 46.13 -45.59
CA PRO A 435 17.55 47.29 -45.04
C PRO A 435 17.26 48.63 -45.75
N THR A 436 17.04 49.71 -44.97
CA THR A 436 17.40 51.14 -45.21
C THR A 436 16.90 51.97 -44.00
N GLN A 437 17.74 52.68 -43.23
CA GLN A 437 18.33 54.04 -43.43
C GLN A 437 17.37 55.24 -43.10
N PRO A 438 17.85 56.39 -42.56
CA PRO A 438 18.39 56.53 -41.18
C PRO A 438 18.05 57.87 -40.43
N VAL A 439 18.42 57.96 -39.13
CA VAL A 439 18.63 59.17 -38.25
C VAL A 439 17.48 60.19 -38.02
N PRO A 440 17.56 61.15 -37.03
CA PRO A 440 18.46 61.30 -35.85
C PRO A 440 17.78 61.63 -34.48
N SER A 441 18.62 61.73 -33.43
CA SER A 441 18.53 62.60 -32.22
C SER A 441 17.60 62.21 -31.03
N SER A 442 17.94 62.50 -29.74
CA SER A 442 19.23 62.86 -29.09
C SER A 442 19.14 62.88 -27.54
N SER A 443 20.29 62.75 -26.84
CA SER A 443 20.62 63.25 -25.47
C SER A 443 19.81 62.72 -24.24
N ALA A 444 20.29 62.72 -22.99
CA ALA A 444 21.60 63.04 -22.35
C ALA A 444 21.81 62.24 -21.03
N VAL A 445 22.98 62.38 -20.38
CA VAL A 445 23.44 61.71 -19.13
C VAL A 445 24.24 62.72 -18.28
N PRO A 446 24.04 62.83 -16.93
CA PRO A 446 25.14 62.51 -15.98
C PRO A 446 24.72 62.01 -14.56
N ASN A 447 25.74 61.56 -13.78
CA ASN A 447 25.74 60.99 -12.41
C ASN A 447 26.64 61.83 -11.46
N PRO A 448 26.85 61.49 -10.16
CA PRO A 448 26.00 60.81 -9.17
C PRO A 448 25.62 61.79 -8.01
N PRO A 449 26.26 61.98 -6.81
CA PRO A 449 27.24 61.22 -5.98
C PRO A 449 26.82 60.89 -4.51
N SER A 450 27.62 60.04 -3.83
CA SER A 450 27.61 59.73 -2.37
C SER A 450 26.40 58.94 -1.79
N ALA A 451 26.49 58.21 -0.67
CA ALA A 451 27.60 58.03 0.29
C ALA A 451 27.83 56.54 0.67
N SER A 452 28.88 56.26 1.44
CA SER A 452 29.44 54.91 1.67
C SER A 452 28.98 54.20 2.96
N ALA A 453 28.70 52.91 2.87
CA ALA A 453 28.95 51.95 3.96
C ALA A 453 29.22 50.55 3.38
N ALA A 454 30.28 49.88 3.82
CA ALA A 454 30.64 48.55 3.35
C ALA A 454 30.51 47.52 4.48
N LYS A 455 29.87 46.37 4.20
CA LYS A 455 30.33 45.05 4.68
C LYS A 455 29.58 43.89 4.01
N SER A 456 30.38 42.94 3.54
CA SER A 456 30.19 41.49 3.50
C SER A 456 28.79 40.91 3.80
N GLU A 457 28.28 40.16 2.83
CA GLU A 457 27.94 38.72 2.95
C GLU A 457 28.17 38.07 4.35
N PRO A 458 27.26 37.19 4.83
CA PRO A 458 26.95 35.98 4.04
C PRO A 458 25.53 35.39 4.09
N LYS A 459 25.11 34.93 2.90
CA LYS A 459 24.47 33.64 2.56
C LYS A 459 23.08 33.27 3.13
N PRO A 460 22.28 32.47 2.37
CA PRO A 460 20.87 32.23 2.67
C PRO A 460 20.57 30.87 3.33
N THR A 461 19.40 30.76 3.95
CA THR A 461 18.70 29.51 4.31
C THR A 461 17.18 29.68 4.16
N SER A 462 16.33 28.65 3.99
CA SER A 462 16.35 27.54 3.00
C SER A 462 15.08 26.67 3.18
N SER A 463 13.89 27.21 2.89
CA SER A 463 12.61 26.65 3.41
C SER A 463 11.75 25.81 2.45
N ALA A 464 12.08 25.68 1.17
CA ALA A 464 11.43 24.70 0.29
C ALA A 464 11.87 23.25 0.60
N LEU A 465 13.00 23.11 1.30
CA LEU A 465 13.56 21.86 1.80
C LEU A 465 12.80 21.35 3.04
N GLU A 466 11.90 22.14 3.63
CA GLU A 466 11.34 21.94 4.98
C GLU A 466 9.93 21.33 5.02
N ASN A 467 9.52 20.46 4.10
CA ASN A 467 8.29 19.66 4.33
C ASN A 467 8.41 18.18 3.96
N LYS A 468 8.77 17.81 2.73
CA LYS A 468 9.11 16.39 2.48
C LYS A 468 10.43 16.00 3.15
N LYS A 469 11.47 16.85 3.06
CA LYS A 469 12.65 16.65 3.90
C LYS A 469 12.36 16.96 5.37
N ALA A 470 11.33 17.74 5.77
CA ALA A 470 11.00 17.89 7.20
C ALA A 470 10.20 16.75 7.83
N ILE A 471 9.51 15.87 7.10
CA ILE A 471 9.03 14.62 7.73
C ILE A 471 10.23 13.69 7.96
N GLU A 472 11.02 13.42 6.93
CA GLU A 472 12.24 12.60 7.04
C GLU A 472 13.28 13.23 8.00
N SER A 473 13.35 14.57 8.08
CA SER A 473 14.22 15.32 8.99
C SER A 473 13.56 15.70 10.31
N LEU A 474 12.26 15.64 10.54
CA LEU A 474 11.76 15.58 11.92
C LEU A 474 12.16 14.23 12.49
N PHE A 475 12.05 13.14 11.73
CA PHE A 475 12.59 11.84 12.15
C PHE A 475 14.12 11.78 12.22
N ALA A 476 14.88 12.62 11.51
CA ALA A 476 16.35 12.69 11.63
C ALA A 476 16.86 13.75 12.63
N GLU A 477 16.17 14.87 12.80
CA GLU A 477 16.47 15.96 13.73
C GLU A 477 15.98 15.62 15.14
N ARG A 478 14.87 14.89 15.31
CA ARG A 478 14.53 14.27 16.59
C ARG A 478 15.65 13.33 17.02
N ARG A 479 16.16 12.48 16.10
CA ARG A 479 17.39 11.66 16.29
C ARG A 479 18.64 12.50 16.61
N ALA A 480 18.90 13.58 15.88
CA ALA A 480 20.06 14.43 16.10
C ALA A 480 19.95 15.25 17.41
N LYS A 481 18.75 15.65 17.84
CA LYS A 481 18.51 16.35 19.11
C LYS A 481 18.75 15.44 20.32
N MET A 482 18.45 14.15 20.23
CA MET A 482 18.90 13.18 21.25
C MET A 482 20.44 13.13 21.31
N GLN A 483 21.09 13.07 20.15
CA GLN A 483 22.55 13.01 20.05
C GLN A 483 23.23 14.31 20.52
N ALA A 484 22.61 15.47 20.31
CA ALA A 484 23.05 16.76 20.83
C ALA A 484 22.84 16.89 22.35
N ALA A 485 21.73 16.37 22.90
CA ALA A 485 21.49 16.33 24.35
C ALA A 485 22.53 15.46 25.08
N ALA A 486 23.02 14.40 24.43
CA ALA A 486 24.15 13.61 24.92
C ALA A 486 25.52 14.33 24.82
N GLN A 487 25.62 15.41 24.04
CA GLN A 487 26.85 16.20 23.89
C GLN A 487 26.92 17.38 24.87
N THR A 488 25.81 18.06 25.17
CA THR A 488 25.79 19.14 26.18
C THR A 488 26.05 18.62 27.60
N ALA A 489 25.66 17.38 27.91
CA ALA A 489 25.99 16.72 29.18
C ALA A 489 27.51 16.52 29.41
N ASN A 490 28.34 16.59 28.36
CA ASN A 490 29.79 16.46 28.46
C ASN A 490 30.53 17.81 28.60
N GLN A 491 29.85 18.96 28.48
CA GLN A 491 30.51 20.28 28.51
C GLN A 491 30.59 20.93 29.90
N SER A 492 29.95 20.33 30.92
CA SER A 492 30.04 20.77 32.32
C SER A 492 31.14 20.09 33.14
N ALA A 493 31.98 19.24 32.53
CA ALA A 493 32.88 18.34 33.25
C ALA A 493 34.28 18.16 32.61
N SER A 494 35.05 19.24 32.43
CA SER A 494 36.53 19.20 32.56
C SER A 494 37.17 20.60 32.50
N ALA A 495 37.76 21.02 33.61
CA ALA A 495 38.57 22.25 33.71
C ALA A 495 39.81 22.03 34.61
N SER A 496 40.62 21.02 34.28
CA SER A 496 41.99 20.86 34.82
C SER A 496 42.83 19.90 33.98
N SER A 497 44.12 20.22 33.81
CA SER A 497 45.18 19.38 33.23
C SER A 497 45.73 18.39 34.30
N ASP A 498 46.67 17.46 34.07
CA ASP A 498 47.70 17.37 33.00
C ASP A 498 48.26 15.93 32.80
N LYS A 499 49.00 15.71 31.70
CA LYS A 499 49.93 14.61 31.28
C LYS A 499 49.97 13.24 32.01
N SER A 500 49.97 12.14 31.24
CA SER A 500 51.19 11.35 30.87
C SER A 500 50.90 10.19 29.86
N SER A 501 51.95 9.58 29.28
CA SER A 501 51.96 8.49 28.27
C SER A 501 51.96 7.07 28.91
N THR A 502 51.74 5.92 28.24
CA THR A 502 52.32 5.36 26.98
C THR A 502 51.39 4.37 26.21
N ALA A 503 51.88 3.78 25.09
CA ALA A 503 51.16 2.91 24.13
C ALA A 503 51.15 1.40 24.52
N ALA A 504 50.57 0.41 23.81
CA ALA A 504 50.01 0.24 22.44
C ALA A 504 49.04 -0.99 22.44
N PRO A 505 48.76 -1.72 21.32
CA PRO A 505 48.40 -1.36 19.95
C PRO A 505 46.91 -1.70 19.63
N GLU A 506 46.55 -1.81 18.34
CA GLU A 506 45.16 -1.79 17.84
C GLU A 506 44.34 -3.09 17.99
N SER A 507 43.03 -2.94 18.19
CA SER A 507 42.01 -3.88 17.65
C SER A 507 40.81 -3.10 17.13
N SER A 508 40.43 -3.30 15.87
CA SER A 508 39.50 -2.42 15.13
C SER A 508 38.00 -2.70 15.38
N GLY A 509 37.66 -3.09 16.61
CA GLY A 509 36.27 -3.27 17.06
C GLY A 509 35.65 -1.95 17.54
N ILE A 510 35.05 -1.17 16.64
CA ILE A 510 34.33 0.07 17.02
C ILE A 510 33.16 -0.28 17.93
N SER A 511 33.31 0.00 19.23
CA SER A 511 32.32 -0.35 20.24
C SER A 511 31.09 0.56 20.15
N LEU A 512 29.94 -0.01 19.80
CA LEU A 512 28.65 0.71 19.71
C LEU A 512 28.15 1.33 21.04
N LYS A 513 28.86 1.12 22.16
CA LYS A 513 28.55 1.67 23.48
C LYS A 513 28.59 3.20 23.61
N GLN A 514 29.07 3.92 22.58
CA GLN A 514 29.27 5.38 22.62
C GLN A 514 28.37 6.22 21.68
N ALA A 515 27.56 5.61 20.80
CA ALA A 515 26.88 6.34 19.71
C ALA A 515 25.36 6.55 19.87
N ILE A 516 24.73 5.95 20.89
CA ILE A 516 23.30 6.07 21.18
C ILE A 516 23.11 6.77 22.54
N PRO A 517 22.39 7.90 22.61
CA PRO A 517 21.99 8.53 23.87
C PRO A 517 21.25 7.55 24.78
N ARG A 518 21.63 7.50 26.06
CA ARG A 518 21.00 6.57 27.03
C ARG A 518 19.58 6.99 27.43
N ASP A 519 19.15 8.20 27.10
CA ASP A 519 17.76 8.63 27.35
C ASP A 519 16.79 8.02 26.33
N ILE A 520 15.99 7.09 26.85
CA ILE A 520 14.91 6.39 26.16
C ILE A 520 13.74 7.32 25.78
N ASN A 521 13.52 8.41 26.54
CA ASN A 521 12.38 9.33 26.34
C ASN A 521 12.55 10.20 25.09
N ALA A 522 13.79 10.39 24.63
CA ALA A 522 14.08 11.04 23.37
C ALA A 522 13.71 10.16 22.16
N TYR A 523 13.77 8.83 22.32
CA TYR A 523 13.48 7.83 21.27
C TYR A 523 12.01 7.44 21.16
N PHE A 524 11.31 7.25 22.27
CA PHE A 524 9.90 6.85 22.27
C PHE A 524 9.03 7.93 22.92
N PRO A 525 7.90 8.34 22.31
CA PRO A 525 7.10 9.46 22.79
C PRO A 525 6.36 9.18 24.10
N VAL A 526 6.22 7.91 24.48
CA VAL A 526 5.70 7.45 25.77
C VAL A 526 6.60 6.31 26.25
N VAL A 527 7.09 6.42 27.49
CA VAL A 527 7.92 5.40 28.15
C VAL A 527 7.29 5.03 29.48
N ALA A 528 6.94 3.75 29.65
CA ALA A 528 6.42 3.24 30.90
C ALA A 528 7.53 3.09 31.97
N PRO A 529 7.23 3.24 33.27
CA PRO A 529 8.20 3.00 34.34
C PRO A 529 8.70 1.54 34.34
N ARG A 530 10.03 1.36 34.38
CA ARG A 530 10.68 0.04 34.41
C ARG A 530 10.38 -0.73 35.71
N GLY A 531 10.42 -2.05 35.62
CA GLY A 531 10.23 -2.97 36.74
C GLY A 531 8.77 -3.19 37.16
N ARG A 532 7.79 -2.72 36.37
CA ARG A 532 6.36 -2.69 36.75
C ARG A 532 5.47 -3.65 35.95
N MET A 533 5.94 -4.21 34.83
CA MET A 533 5.07 -5.01 33.95
C MET A 533 4.62 -6.34 34.59
N ALA A 534 5.43 -6.95 35.46
CA ALA A 534 5.00 -8.17 36.17
C ALA A 534 3.81 -7.92 37.12
N GLU A 535 3.80 -6.79 37.83
CA GLU A 535 2.66 -6.40 38.68
C GLU A 535 1.43 -6.09 37.83
N LYS A 536 1.61 -5.33 36.74
CA LYS A 536 0.55 -5.00 35.77
C LYS A 536 -0.05 -6.24 35.11
N LEU A 537 0.76 -7.26 34.81
CA LEU A 537 0.33 -8.57 34.33
C LEU A 537 -0.44 -9.37 35.38
N ALA A 538 -0.03 -9.32 36.65
CA ALA A 538 -0.79 -9.92 37.74
C ALA A 538 -2.13 -9.21 37.97
N SER A 539 -2.19 -7.87 37.85
CA SER A 539 -3.43 -7.08 37.95
C SER A 539 -4.39 -7.31 36.78
N ALA A 540 -3.90 -7.72 35.61
CA ALA A 540 -4.73 -8.06 34.45
C ALA A 540 -5.28 -9.50 34.49
N ALA A 541 -4.93 -10.30 35.50
CA ALA A 541 -5.48 -11.63 35.69
C ALA A 541 -7.00 -11.59 35.97
N PRO A 542 -7.79 -12.58 35.50
CA PRO A 542 -7.36 -13.80 34.81
C PRO A 542 -7.23 -13.64 33.28
N TYR A 543 -7.50 -12.45 32.71
CA TYR A 543 -7.59 -12.26 31.27
C TYR A 543 -6.22 -12.09 30.60
N ASN A 544 -5.32 -11.31 31.21
CA ASN A 544 -4.03 -10.90 30.65
C ASN A 544 -4.13 -10.30 29.22
N PHE A 545 -5.27 -9.67 28.94
CA PHE A 545 -5.54 -8.93 27.72
C PHE A 545 -5.17 -7.46 27.93
N PHE A 546 -4.52 -6.87 26.94
CA PHE A 546 -4.05 -5.50 26.94
C PHE A 546 -4.33 -4.81 25.61
N LEU A 547 -4.32 -3.49 25.63
CA LEU A 547 -4.35 -2.64 24.45
C LEU A 547 -3.01 -1.90 24.31
N THR A 548 -2.68 -1.41 23.12
CA THR A 548 -1.54 -0.48 22.97
C THR A 548 -1.83 0.85 23.67
N THR A 549 -0.83 1.38 24.38
CA THR A 549 -0.78 2.79 24.78
C THR A 549 -0.90 3.69 23.54
N ILE A 550 -1.64 4.80 23.63
CA ILE A 550 -1.90 5.73 22.52
C ILE A 550 -1.20 7.05 22.81
N THR A 551 -0.33 7.49 21.90
CA THR A 551 0.54 8.67 22.10
C THR A 551 -0.28 9.93 22.36
N ASP A 552 -1.25 10.23 21.50
CA ASP A 552 -2.08 11.44 21.64
C ASP A 552 -3.28 11.29 22.59
N SER A 553 -3.39 10.17 23.32
CA SER A 553 -4.43 9.96 24.34
C SER A 553 -3.79 9.69 25.71
N LYS A 554 -3.38 10.78 26.38
CA LYS A 554 -2.72 10.79 27.69
C LYS A 554 -3.34 9.87 28.77
N PRO A 555 -4.68 9.70 28.89
CA PRO A 555 -5.25 8.76 29.85
C PRO A 555 -4.75 7.32 29.68
N THR A 556 -4.40 6.91 28.46
CA THR A 556 -3.84 5.57 28.18
C THR A 556 -2.40 5.41 28.69
N HIS A 557 -1.69 6.49 29.03
CA HIS A 557 -0.28 6.40 29.45
C HIS A 557 -0.14 5.79 30.86
N THR A 558 -1.19 5.85 31.67
CA THR A 558 -1.27 5.30 33.04
C THR A 558 -2.40 4.28 33.23
N GLU A 559 -3.21 4.02 32.20
CA GLU A 559 -4.28 3.00 32.25
C GLU A 559 -3.68 1.59 32.44
N PRO A 560 -4.14 0.78 33.42
CA PRO A 560 -3.62 -0.57 33.65
C PRO A 560 -3.74 -1.50 32.43
N LEU A 561 -4.75 -1.28 31.59
CA LEU A 561 -5.02 -2.02 30.35
C LEU A 561 -4.05 -1.68 29.19
N SER A 562 -3.36 -0.53 29.26
CA SER A 562 -2.49 -0.04 28.18
C SER A 562 -1.05 -0.50 28.33
N ILE A 563 -0.41 -1.04 27.30
CA ILE A 563 1.03 -1.35 27.31
C ILE A 563 1.78 -0.82 26.08
N THR A 564 3.05 -0.49 26.32
CA THR A 564 4.07 -0.17 25.33
C THR A 564 4.87 -1.43 24.93
N PHE A 565 5.59 -1.39 23.81
CA PHE A 565 6.48 -2.51 23.44
C PHE A 565 7.65 -2.68 24.43
N GLN A 566 8.10 -1.60 25.11
CA GLN A 566 9.12 -1.69 26.16
C GLN A 566 8.68 -2.59 27.32
N GLU A 567 7.41 -2.56 27.71
CA GLU A 567 6.90 -3.40 28.80
C GLU A 567 6.99 -4.90 28.48
N LEU A 568 6.91 -5.31 27.21
CA LEU A 568 7.14 -6.70 26.79
C LEU A 568 8.60 -7.16 26.96
N LEU A 569 9.53 -6.21 27.09
CA LEU A 569 10.96 -6.45 27.35
C LEU A 569 11.37 -6.01 28.77
N ASP A 570 10.41 -5.71 29.65
CA ASP A 570 10.72 -5.22 31.00
C ASP A 570 11.32 -6.32 31.88
N SER A 571 12.38 -5.99 32.62
CA SER A 571 13.16 -6.96 33.41
C SER A 571 12.36 -7.61 34.55
N SER A 572 11.23 -7.04 34.98
CA SER A 572 10.34 -7.71 35.93
C SER A 572 9.69 -8.98 35.36
N LEU A 573 9.63 -9.13 34.03
CA LEU A 573 9.11 -10.34 33.39
C LEU A 573 10.11 -11.51 33.40
N GLY A 574 11.39 -11.26 33.67
CA GLY A 574 12.50 -12.23 33.65
C GLY A 574 13.70 -11.71 32.85
N GLU A 575 14.91 -12.24 33.11
CA GLU A 575 16.10 -11.87 32.34
C GLU A 575 16.10 -12.58 30.97
N LEU A 576 15.93 -11.82 29.88
CA LEU A 576 15.80 -12.37 28.54
C LEU A 576 17.08 -13.06 28.04
N GLU A 577 16.93 -14.31 27.63
CA GLU A 577 17.97 -15.19 27.08
C GLU A 577 17.92 -15.23 25.54
N CYS A 578 16.72 -15.28 24.97
CA CYS A 578 16.47 -15.31 23.53
C CYS A 578 15.01 -14.92 23.20
N SER A 579 14.72 -14.57 21.95
CA SER A 579 13.33 -14.31 21.52
C SER A 579 13.02 -14.63 20.04
N VAL A 580 11.74 -14.84 19.73
CA VAL A 580 11.18 -14.84 18.37
C VAL A 580 10.21 -13.68 18.21
N GLN A 581 10.25 -13.03 17.05
CA GLN A 581 9.26 -12.05 16.60
C GLN A 581 8.69 -12.49 15.25
N MET A 582 7.48 -13.06 15.27
CA MET A 582 6.70 -13.37 14.07
C MET A 582 5.84 -12.16 13.71
N ASN A 583 5.96 -11.62 12.50
CA ASN A 583 5.11 -10.49 12.06
C ASN A 583 4.89 -10.42 10.53
N PHE A 584 4.01 -9.53 10.09
CA PHE A 584 3.86 -9.15 8.68
C PHE A 584 4.90 -8.10 8.28
N MET A 585 4.84 -6.91 8.88
CA MET A 585 5.80 -5.80 8.66
C MET A 585 6.69 -5.59 9.89
N VAL A 586 7.97 -5.30 9.65
CA VAL A 586 8.98 -5.04 10.69
C VAL A 586 9.92 -3.91 10.24
N ASP A 587 9.90 -2.78 10.93
CA ASP A 587 11.03 -1.85 10.94
C ASP A 587 12.10 -2.41 11.89
N ILE A 588 13.17 -2.90 11.29
CA ILE A 588 14.29 -3.53 12.00
C ILE A 588 15.12 -2.50 12.81
N GLY A 589 15.10 -1.23 12.44
CA GLY A 589 15.73 -0.15 13.22
C GLY A 589 14.93 0.15 14.50
N TRP A 590 13.61 0.34 14.35
CA TRP A 590 12.68 0.54 15.46
C TRP A 590 12.70 -0.64 16.46
N LEU A 591 12.61 -1.87 15.94
CA LEU A 591 12.64 -3.08 16.76
C LEU A 591 13.96 -3.24 17.53
N LEU A 592 15.10 -3.01 16.87
CA LEU A 592 16.41 -3.15 17.53
C LEU A 592 16.72 -2.00 18.50
N ALA A 593 16.13 -0.82 18.31
CA ALA A 593 16.15 0.24 19.32
C ALA A 593 15.40 -0.19 20.59
N HIS A 594 14.24 -0.84 20.47
CA HIS A 594 13.53 -1.37 21.63
C HIS A 594 14.38 -2.36 22.45
N TYR A 595 15.02 -3.33 21.78
CA TYR A 595 15.91 -4.30 22.43
C TYR A 595 17.15 -3.63 23.06
N PHE A 596 17.74 -2.61 22.40
CA PHE A 596 18.85 -1.86 22.97
C PHE A 596 18.47 -1.13 24.26
N PHE A 597 17.34 -0.43 24.28
CA PHE A 597 16.93 0.29 25.49
C PHE A 597 16.52 -0.64 26.64
N ALA A 598 16.07 -1.86 26.36
CA ALA A 598 15.85 -2.90 27.36
C ALA A 598 17.16 -3.51 27.93
N GLY A 599 18.31 -3.33 27.27
CA GLY A 599 19.60 -3.97 27.63
C GLY A 599 19.80 -5.35 27.00
N TYR A 600 19.11 -5.62 25.88
CA TYR A 600 19.07 -6.90 25.18
C TYR A 600 19.59 -6.80 23.73
N GLU A 601 20.45 -5.84 23.39
CA GLU A 601 20.95 -5.63 22.02
C GLU A 601 21.78 -6.79 21.46
N ASN A 602 22.38 -7.60 22.35
CA ASN A 602 23.20 -8.77 22.03
C ASN A 602 22.43 -10.10 22.16
N VAL A 603 21.17 -10.07 22.62
CA VAL A 603 20.34 -11.28 22.80
C VAL A 603 20.00 -11.90 21.43
N PRO A 604 20.02 -13.24 21.30
CA PRO A 604 19.52 -13.94 20.12
C PRO A 604 18.06 -13.60 19.78
N LEU A 605 17.85 -13.07 18.57
CA LEU A 605 16.56 -12.62 18.06
C LEU A 605 16.27 -13.28 16.69
N LEU A 606 15.28 -14.17 16.65
CA LEU A 606 14.73 -14.73 15.41
C LEU A 606 13.56 -13.87 14.94
N ILE A 607 13.57 -13.41 13.68
CA ILE A 607 12.49 -12.61 13.10
C ILE A 607 11.91 -13.37 11.90
N LEU A 608 10.62 -13.68 11.95
CA LEU A 608 9.89 -14.29 10.84
C LEU A 608 8.95 -13.25 10.24
N TYR A 609 9.27 -12.74 9.05
CA TYR A 609 8.57 -11.61 8.43
C TYR A 609 7.83 -11.98 7.14
N GLY A 610 6.76 -11.26 6.83
CA GLY A 610 5.96 -11.44 5.61
C GLY A 610 6.40 -10.51 4.48
N ASP A 611 6.39 -9.20 4.75
CA ASP A 611 6.88 -8.18 3.82
C ASP A 611 8.35 -7.85 4.06
N GLU A 612 9.07 -7.43 3.01
CA GLU A 612 10.53 -7.52 2.93
C GLU A 612 11.20 -6.19 2.58
N THR A 613 11.90 -5.62 3.56
CA THR A 613 12.73 -4.42 3.36
C THR A 613 14.17 -4.77 2.99
N PRO A 614 14.93 -3.85 2.35
CA PRO A 614 16.36 -4.01 2.11
C PRO A 614 17.16 -4.28 3.38
N GLU A 615 16.74 -3.71 4.52
CA GLU A 615 17.40 -3.82 5.82
C GLU A 615 17.20 -5.22 6.42
N LEU A 616 15.98 -5.78 6.33
CA LEU A 616 15.67 -7.15 6.76
C LEU A 616 16.44 -8.21 5.96
N ARG A 617 16.71 -7.96 4.67
CA ARG A 617 17.55 -8.84 3.83
C ARG A 617 19.01 -8.93 4.29
N ILE A 618 19.52 -7.89 4.96
CA ILE A 618 20.95 -7.77 5.29
C ILE A 618 21.26 -7.76 6.79
N VAL A 619 20.25 -7.63 7.67
CA VAL A 619 20.48 -7.58 9.13
C VAL A 619 21.21 -8.82 9.64
N SER A 620 20.87 -10.02 9.16
CA SER A 620 21.53 -11.28 9.56
C SER A 620 23.01 -11.37 9.13
N LYS A 621 23.47 -10.48 8.24
CA LYS A 621 24.89 -10.32 7.87
C LYS A 621 25.59 -9.20 8.65
N LYS A 622 24.82 -8.27 9.24
CA LYS A 622 25.32 -7.09 9.99
C LYS A 622 25.28 -7.26 11.51
N LYS A 623 24.43 -8.14 12.04
CA LYS A 623 24.30 -8.46 13.47
C LYS A 623 24.18 -9.97 13.66
N PRO A 624 25.26 -10.68 14.08
CA PRO A 624 25.26 -12.14 14.20
C PRO A 624 24.22 -12.72 15.18
N ASN A 625 23.76 -11.94 16.16
CA ASN A 625 22.69 -12.35 17.09
C ASN A 625 21.27 -12.21 16.50
N VAL A 626 21.10 -11.58 15.33
CA VAL A 626 19.79 -11.37 14.70
C VAL A 626 19.65 -12.28 13.48
N THR A 627 18.69 -13.20 13.51
CA THR A 627 18.35 -14.06 12.36
C THR A 627 17.01 -13.64 11.80
N ALA A 628 17.01 -12.91 10.68
CA ALA A 628 15.78 -12.55 9.97
C ALA A 628 15.53 -13.50 8.79
N VAL A 629 14.31 -14.02 8.69
CA VAL A 629 13.87 -15.01 7.67
C VAL A 629 12.52 -14.58 7.09
N LYS A 630 12.44 -14.50 5.75
CA LYS A 630 11.18 -14.28 5.05
C LYS A 630 10.34 -15.56 5.04
N VAL A 631 9.06 -15.47 5.36
CA VAL A 631 8.13 -16.61 5.32
C VAL A 631 7.58 -16.77 3.91
N GLU A 632 8.05 -17.79 3.18
CA GLU A 632 7.53 -18.13 1.86
C GLU A 632 6.11 -18.70 1.92
N ILE A 633 5.21 -18.18 1.10
CA ILE A 633 3.83 -18.65 0.98
C ILE A 633 3.55 -19.10 -0.45
N LYS A 634 3.14 -20.36 -0.59
CA LYS A 634 2.97 -21.05 -1.87
C LYS A 634 1.56 -20.93 -2.45
N THR A 635 0.62 -20.39 -1.68
CA THR A 635 -0.77 -20.12 -2.09
C THR A 635 -0.92 -18.69 -2.63
N PRO A 636 -1.52 -18.48 -3.82
CA PRO A 636 -1.75 -17.14 -4.36
C PRO A 636 -2.53 -16.23 -3.40
N PHE A 637 -2.12 -14.97 -3.31
CA PHE A 637 -2.74 -13.92 -2.46
C PHE A 637 -2.73 -14.24 -0.95
N GLY A 638 -1.86 -15.15 -0.51
CA GLY A 638 -1.60 -15.43 0.90
C GLY A 638 -0.55 -14.48 1.51
N VAL A 639 -0.68 -14.18 2.81
CA VAL A 639 0.25 -13.33 3.57
C VAL A 639 0.64 -13.97 4.91
N HIS A 640 1.85 -13.69 5.39
CA HIS A 640 2.26 -14.06 6.74
C HIS A 640 1.80 -12.94 7.67
N HIS A 641 0.63 -13.11 8.27
CA HIS A 641 -0.06 -12.01 8.95
C HIS A 641 -0.12 -12.18 10.48
N THR A 642 0.15 -13.40 10.97
CA THR A 642 0.50 -13.75 12.35
C THR A 642 1.45 -12.75 13.01
N LYS A 643 1.14 -12.46 14.28
CA LYS A 643 1.80 -11.46 15.12
C LYS A 643 2.02 -12.06 16.50
N MET A 644 3.19 -12.66 16.71
CA MET A 644 3.49 -13.46 17.88
C MET A 644 4.92 -13.24 18.36
N GLY A 645 5.07 -12.92 19.65
CA GLY A 645 6.35 -12.87 20.34
C GLY A 645 6.54 -14.13 21.20
N LEU A 646 7.71 -14.74 21.13
CA LEU A 646 8.15 -15.79 22.06
C LEU A 646 9.37 -15.25 22.82
N TYR A 647 9.35 -15.30 24.14
CA TYR A 647 10.40 -14.71 25.00
C TYR A 647 10.91 -15.79 25.95
N GLY A 648 12.17 -16.22 25.80
CA GLY A 648 12.82 -17.19 26.67
C GLY A 648 13.72 -16.49 27.68
N TYR A 649 13.64 -16.89 28.96
CA TYR A 649 14.38 -16.28 30.07
C TYR A 649 15.44 -17.22 30.65
N ARG A 650 16.52 -16.70 31.25
CA ARG A 650 17.66 -17.53 31.71
C ARG A 650 17.33 -18.55 32.81
N ASP A 651 16.21 -18.40 33.50
CA ASP A 651 15.68 -19.34 34.48
C ASP A 651 14.95 -20.55 33.84
N GLY A 652 15.08 -20.73 32.52
CA GLY A 652 14.40 -21.76 31.73
C GLY A 652 12.93 -21.45 31.41
N SER A 653 12.33 -20.46 32.07
CA SER A 653 10.95 -20.05 31.81
C SER A 653 10.80 -19.36 30.45
N MET A 654 9.56 -19.14 30.01
CA MET A 654 9.25 -18.32 28.85
C MET A 654 7.89 -17.61 28.98
N ARG A 655 7.60 -16.74 28.00
CA ARG A 655 6.26 -16.17 27.75
C ARG A 655 5.92 -16.26 26.26
N VAL A 656 4.62 -16.31 25.99
CA VAL A 656 4.02 -16.16 24.66
C VAL A 656 3.20 -14.88 24.64
N VAL A 657 3.37 -14.07 23.61
CA VAL A 657 2.54 -12.88 23.35
C VAL A 657 1.89 -13.03 21.99
N ILE A 658 0.57 -12.86 21.91
CA ILE A 658 -0.18 -12.86 20.65
C ILE A 658 -0.83 -11.49 20.50
N SER A 659 -0.55 -10.81 19.39
CA SER A 659 -0.81 -9.37 19.20
C SER A 659 -1.54 -9.11 17.89
N THR A 660 -2.04 -7.88 17.70
CA THR A 660 -2.50 -7.37 16.40
C THR A 660 -1.56 -6.33 15.79
N ALA A 661 -0.53 -5.90 16.52
CA ALA A 661 0.44 -4.90 16.07
C ALA A 661 1.54 -5.47 15.15
N ASN A 662 1.87 -4.73 14.11
CA ASN A 662 3.13 -4.85 13.37
C ASN A 662 4.31 -4.30 14.20
N LEU A 663 5.56 -4.51 13.78
CA LEU A 663 6.74 -4.05 14.52
C LEU A 663 7.36 -2.82 13.86
N TYR A 664 6.61 -1.73 13.82
CA TYR A 664 7.05 -0.40 13.37
C TYR A 664 6.26 0.69 14.11
N GLU A 665 6.70 1.95 14.06
CA GLU A 665 6.24 3.02 14.95
C GLU A 665 4.73 3.26 14.91
N ASP A 666 4.11 3.51 13.74
CA ASP A 666 2.70 3.89 13.63
C ASP A 666 1.75 2.91 14.33
N ASP A 667 2.03 1.61 14.20
CA ASP A 667 1.22 0.53 14.76
C ASP A 667 1.24 0.49 16.30
N TRP A 668 2.20 1.19 16.93
CA TRP A 668 2.32 1.41 18.37
C TRP A 668 2.14 2.88 18.77
N HIS A 669 1.83 3.77 17.82
CA HIS A 669 1.75 5.21 18.04
C HIS A 669 0.32 5.67 18.36
N ASN A 670 -0.58 5.63 17.37
CA ASN A 670 -1.98 6.09 17.45
C ASN A 670 -2.97 5.04 16.88
N ARG A 671 -2.68 3.75 17.08
CA ARG A 671 -3.51 2.63 16.62
C ARG A 671 -4.03 1.84 17.81
N THR A 672 -5.32 1.52 17.81
CA THR A 672 -5.88 0.58 18.79
C THR A 672 -5.52 -0.83 18.35
N GLN A 673 -4.57 -1.44 19.06
CA GLN A 673 -4.18 -2.84 18.95
C GLN A 673 -4.66 -3.61 20.18
N GLY A 674 -4.73 -4.94 20.08
CA GLY A 674 -4.93 -5.83 21.22
C GLY A 674 -3.77 -6.80 21.36
N LEU A 675 -3.44 -7.15 22.60
CA LEU A 675 -2.42 -8.13 22.96
C LEU A 675 -2.97 -9.08 24.03
N TRP A 676 -2.61 -10.35 23.92
CA TRP A 676 -2.65 -11.30 25.03
C TRP A 676 -1.21 -11.64 25.43
N VAL A 677 -0.93 -11.58 26.72
CA VAL A 677 0.37 -11.93 27.32
C VAL A 677 0.18 -13.14 28.22
N SER A 678 0.93 -14.22 27.98
CA SER A 678 0.82 -15.41 28.83
C SER A 678 1.21 -15.12 30.29
N PRO A 679 0.72 -15.92 31.25
CA PRO A 679 1.38 -16.08 32.55
C PRO A 679 2.88 -16.39 32.39
N ARG A 680 3.67 -16.34 33.47
CA ARG A 680 5.04 -16.86 33.42
C ARG A 680 4.95 -18.37 33.26
N LEU A 681 5.54 -18.91 32.20
CA LEU A 681 5.50 -20.34 31.88
C LEU A 681 6.82 -20.96 32.37
N PRO A 682 6.87 -21.64 33.53
CA PRO A 682 8.12 -22.09 34.12
C PRO A 682 8.76 -23.24 33.32
N ALA A 683 10.01 -23.56 33.65
CA ALA A 683 10.63 -24.79 33.16
C ALA A 683 9.94 -26.02 33.77
N VAL A 684 9.78 -27.08 32.98
CA VAL A 684 9.30 -28.39 33.46
C VAL A 684 10.34 -28.98 34.43
N PRO A 685 9.93 -29.46 35.64
CA PRO A 685 10.85 -30.08 36.58
C PRO A 685 11.56 -31.31 36.00
N GLU A 686 12.82 -31.54 36.36
CA GLU A 686 13.57 -32.71 35.91
C GLU A 686 12.89 -34.02 36.35
N GLY A 687 12.91 -35.04 35.48
CA GLY A 687 12.24 -36.32 35.71
C GLY A 687 10.72 -36.33 35.48
N SER A 688 10.10 -35.19 35.14
CA SER A 688 8.67 -35.14 34.78
C SER A 688 8.36 -35.92 33.49
N ASP A 689 7.13 -36.43 33.37
CA ASP A 689 6.66 -37.07 32.14
C ASP A 689 6.57 -36.08 30.95
N THR A 690 6.69 -36.63 29.75
CA THR A 690 6.49 -35.97 28.45
C THR A 690 5.17 -35.20 28.30
N MET A 691 4.09 -35.63 28.96
CA MET A 691 2.80 -34.93 28.95
C MET A 691 2.68 -33.86 30.05
N TYR A 692 3.63 -33.76 30.97
CA TYR A 692 3.65 -32.72 31.99
C TYR A 692 3.65 -31.32 31.37
N GLY A 693 2.96 -30.40 32.04
CA GLY A 693 2.91 -29.00 31.64
C GLY A 693 2.11 -28.74 30.36
N GLU A 694 1.21 -29.64 29.97
CA GLU A 694 0.16 -29.30 29.02
C GLU A 694 -0.99 -28.56 29.71
N SER A 695 -1.54 -27.57 29.00
CA SER A 695 -2.69 -26.79 29.41
C SER A 695 -4.01 -27.57 29.29
N VAL A 696 -5.03 -27.17 30.05
CA VAL A 696 -6.42 -27.67 29.89
C VAL A 696 -7.05 -27.31 28.52
N THR A 697 -6.34 -26.54 27.69
CA THR A 697 -6.76 -26.03 26.38
C THR A 697 -5.98 -26.64 25.20
N ASP A 698 -5.07 -27.59 25.44
CA ASP A 698 -4.14 -28.16 24.43
C ASP A 698 -3.33 -27.07 23.70
N PHE A 699 -3.04 -25.95 24.37
CA PHE A 699 -2.35 -24.78 23.82
C PHE A 699 -0.90 -25.07 23.46
N ARG A 700 -0.14 -25.80 24.29
CA ARG A 700 1.27 -26.11 24.01
C ARG A 700 1.37 -27.12 22.87
N GLY A 701 0.53 -28.15 22.86
CA GLY A 701 0.30 -29.03 21.71
C GLY A 701 -0.06 -28.27 20.44
N SER A 702 -1.07 -27.39 20.49
CA SER A 702 -1.52 -26.56 19.36
C SER A 702 -0.41 -25.62 18.84
N LEU A 703 0.35 -24.99 19.74
CA LEU A 703 1.46 -24.10 19.39
C LEU A 703 2.61 -24.89 18.73
N LEU A 704 2.95 -26.07 19.24
CA LEU A 704 3.95 -26.94 18.61
C LEU A 704 3.52 -27.38 17.20
N THR A 705 2.26 -27.74 17.00
CA THR A 705 1.71 -28.05 15.67
C THR A 705 1.71 -26.83 14.74
N TYR A 706 1.44 -25.64 15.28
CA TYR A 706 1.46 -24.39 14.50
C TYR A 706 2.89 -24.00 14.08
N LEU A 707 3.88 -24.09 14.96
CA LEU A 707 5.29 -23.80 14.64
C LEU A 707 5.87 -24.84 13.66
N ASP A 708 5.50 -26.12 13.81
CA ASP A 708 5.90 -27.18 12.88
C ASP A 708 5.43 -26.92 11.43
N ALA A 709 4.27 -26.30 11.26
CA ALA A 709 3.68 -26.03 9.94
C ALA A 709 4.56 -25.12 9.05
N TYR A 710 5.41 -24.26 9.64
CA TYR A 710 6.35 -23.41 8.91
C TYR A 710 7.47 -24.20 8.22
N LYS A 711 7.81 -25.40 8.74
CA LYS A 711 8.93 -26.25 8.28
C LYS A 711 10.30 -25.54 8.24
N LEU A 712 10.49 -24.52 9.07
CA LEU A 712 11.74 -23.77 9.23
C LEU A 712 12.65 -24.40 10.31
N PRO A 713 13.91 -24.80 9.99
CA PRO A 713 14.85 -25.33 10.98
C PRO A 713 15.11 -24.39 12.17
N GLN A 714 15.04 -23.07 11.94
CA GLN A 714 15.24 -22.04 12.96
C GLN A 714 14.23 -22.10 14.12
N LEU A 715 13.06 -22.74 13.92
CA LEU A 715 12.06 -22.95 14.97
C LEU A 715 12.31 -24.21 15.82
N GLN A 716 13.21 -25.12 15.42
CA GLN A 716 13.44 -26.36 16.18
C GLN A 716 13.98 -26.14 17.60
N PRO A 717 14.92 -25.20 17.87
CA PRO A 717 15.31 -24.85 19.24
C PRO A 717 14.14 -24.32 20.07
N TRP A 718 13.24 -23.54 19.46
CA TRP A 718 12.04 -23.01 20.11
C TRP A 718 11.01 -24.09 20.41
N MET A 719 10.77 -25.01 19.48
CA MET A 719 9.95 -26.19 19.71
C MET A 719 10.57 -27.15 20.74
N ALA A 720 11.90 -27.19 20.88
CA ALA A 720 12.57 -27.93 21.94
C ALA A 720 12.40 -27.26 23.31
N ARG A 721 12.48 -25.92 23.39
CA ARG A 721 12.19 -25.14 24.59
C ARG A 721 10.74 -25.30 25.05
N ILE A 722 9.78 -25.12 24.15
CA ILE A 722 8.33 -25.22 24.43
C ILE A 722 7.95 -26.60 24.99
N ARG A 723 8.60 -27.69 24.54
CA ARG A 723 8.42 -29.04 25.11
C ARG A 723 8.96 -29.19 26.55
N LYS A 724 9.91 -28.33 26.96
CA LYS A 724 10.50 -28.26 28.31
C LYS A 724 9.91 -27.12 29.16
N THR A 725 8.81 -26.52 28.71
CA THR A 725 8.10 -25.45 29.41
C THR A 725 6.72 -25.94 29.86
N ASP A 726 6.34 -25.54 31.06
CA ASP A 726 5.01 -25.77 31.62
C ASP A 726 4.03 -24.67 31.19
N PHE A 727 2.95 -25.08 30.51
CA PHE A 727 1.86 -24.24 30.02
C PHE A 727 0.54 -24.47 30.79
N SER A 728 0.54 -25.20 31.90
CA SER A 728 -0.67 -25.60 32.64
C SER A 728 -1.59 -24.41 33.00
N ASP A 729 -1.03 -23.26 33.36
CA ASP A 729 -1.74 -22.00 33.65
C ASP A 729 -2.42 -21.33 32.43
N VAL A 730 -2.24 -21.83 31.20
CA VAL A 730 -2.79 -21.20 29.99
C VAL A 730 -4.26 -21.58 29.76
N LYS A 731 -5.16 -20.67 30.15
CA LYS A 731 -6.63 -20.84 30.09
C LYS A 731 -7.32 -20.34 28.80
N VAL A 732 -6.55 -19.98 27.77
CA VAL A 732 -7.06 -19.60 26.43
C VAL A 732 -6.70 -20.66 25.39
N PHE A 733 -7.51 -20.84 24.35
CA PHE A 733 -7.19 -21.76 23.25
C PHE A 733 -6.51 -21.03 22.10
N LEU A 734 -5.53 -21.68 21.46
CA LEU A 734 -4.95 -21.20 20.21
C LEU A 734 -5.92 -21.43 19.04
N VAL A 735 -6.28 -20.35 18.33
CA VAL A 735 -7.04 -20.37 17.07
C VAL A 735 -6.16 -19.77 16.00
N ALA A 736 -5.76 -20.58 15.02
CA ALA A 736 -4.75 -20.22 14.03
C ALA A 736 -5.12 -20.69 12.62
N SER A 737 -4.44 -20.11 11.63
CA SER A 737 -4.57 -20.44 10.21
C SER A 737 -3.21 -20.72 9.60
N VAL A 738 -3.16 -21.71 8.71
CA VAL A 738 -1.96 -22.14 7.98
C VAL A 738 -2.30 -22.21 6.50
N PRO A 739 -1.49 -21.66 5.57
CA PRO A 739 -1.73 -21.78 4.13
C PRO A 739 -1.77 -23.24 3.67
N GLY A 740 -2.83 -23.64 2.95
CA GLY A 740 -2.98 -25.02 2.46
C GLY A 740 -4.43 -25.44 2.22
N GLY A 741 -4.59 -26.70 1.81
CA GLY A 741 -5.88 -27.40 1.80
C GLY A 741 -5.92 -28.41 2.94
N HIS A 742 -6.90 -28.28 3.83
CA HIS A 742 -6.96 -29.02 5.10
C HIS A 742 -8.23 -29.86 5.21
N VAL A 743 -8.11 -31.00 5.88
CA VAL A 743 -9.21 -31.89 6.27
C VAL A 743 -9.26 -32.00 7.80
N ASN A 744 -10.34 -32.58 8.35
CA ASN A 744 -10.42 -32.82 9.79
C ASN A 744 -9.40 -33.88 10.23
N THR A 745 -8.91 -33.74 11.46
CA THR A 745 -8.11 -34.78 12.14
C THR A 745 -8.99 -35.53 13.14
N PRO A 746 -8.51 -36.65 13.75
CA PRO A 746 -9.19 -37.26 14.89
C PRO A 746 -9.35 -36.31 16.10
N LYS A 747 -8.52 -35.27 16.23
CA LYS A 747 -8.66 -34.15 17.18
C LYS A 747 -9.57 -33.02 16.67
N GLY A 748 -10.36 -33.26 15.62
CA GLY A 748 -11.19 -32.25 14.96
C GLY A 748 -10.44 -31.40 13.92
N PRO A 749 -11.05 -30.31 13.42
CA PRO A 749 -10.41 -29.39 12.48
C PRO A 749 -9.24 -28.64 13.14
N PRO A 750 -8.06 -28.59 12.49
CA PRO A 750 -6.88 -27.95 13.09
C PRO A 750 -6.88 -26.43 12.96
N TRP A 751 -7.41 -25.87 11.86
CA TRP A 751 -7.21 -24.47 11.47
C TRP A 751 -8.50 -23.73 11.09
N GLY A 752 -8.42 -22.40 11.02
CA GLY A 752 -9.44 -21.52 10.43
C GLY A 752 -10.78 -21.51 11.14
N HIS A 753 -11.86 -21.16 10.43
CA HIS A 753 -13.18 -21.02 11.05
C HIS A 753 -13.73 -22.34 11.65
N PRO A 754 -13.44 -23.53 11.08
CA PRO A 754 -13.89 -24.78 11.70
C PRO A 754 -13.19 -25.09 13.03
N ARG A 755 -11.92 -24.70 13.23
CA ARG A 755 -11.22 -24.82 14.53
C ARG A 755 -11.95 -24.05 15.63
N LEU A 756 -12.34 -22.81 15.37
CA LEU A 756 -13.16 -22.03 16.30
C LEU A 756 -14.50 -22.71 16.58
N GLY A 757 -15.24 -23.11 15.53
CA GLY A 757 -16.53 -23.76 15.69
C GLY A 757 -16.48 -25.09 16.47
N HIS A 758 -15.40 -25.86 16.36
CA HIS A 758 -15.17 -27.08 17.14
C HIS A 758 -15.00 -26.77 18.62
N LEU A 759 -14.09 -25.84 18.96
CA LEU A 759 -13.84 -25.41 20.34
C LEU A 759 -15.07 -24.80 21.00
N LEU A 760 -15.84 -23.98 20.28
CA LEU A 760 -17.12 -23.45 20.76
C LEU A 760 -18.14 -24.56 21.04
N THR A 761 -18.22 -25.59 20.18
CA THR A 761 -19.11 -26.75 20.38
C THR A 761 -18.76 -27.53 21.66
N GLN A 762 -17.48 -27.56 22.05
CA GLN A 762 -17.00 -28.28 23.23
C GLN A 762 -17.11 -27.48 24.53
N HIS A 763 -16.89 -26.16 24.47
CA HIS A 763 -16.56 -25.38 25.67
C HIS A 763 -17.40 -24.11 25.88
N ALA A 764 -18.09 -23.56 24.87
CA ALA A 764 -18.92 -22.38 25.04
C ALA A 764 -20.30 -22.77 25.62
N ALA A 765 -20.74 -22.07 26.67
CA ALA A 765 -22.07 -22.27 27.25
C ALA A 765 -23.18 -21.99 26.22
N PRO A 766 -24.37 -22.62 26.32
CA PRO A 766 -25.49 -22.39 25.40
C PRO A 766 -25.84 -20.91 25.20
N ILE A 767 -25.75 -20.44 23.95
CA ILE A 767 -25.94 -19.03 23.59
C ILE A 767 -27.30 -18.88 22.89
N ASP A 768 -28.14 -17.97 23.39
CA ASP A 768 -29.42 -17.67 22.75
C ASP A 768 -29.23 -17.19 21.30
N ASP A 769 -30.04 -17.66 20.35
CA ASP A 769 -29.90 -17.33 18.93
C ASP A 769 -30.17 -15.83 18.64
N SER A 770 -30.83 -15.08 19.53
CA SER A 770 -30.94 -13.63 19.42
C SER A 770 -29.61 -12.88 19.61
N CYS A 771 -28.63 -13.50 20.29
CA CYS A 771 -27.33 -12.89 20.56
C CYS A 771 -26.49 -12.86 19.27
N PRO A 772 -26.23 -11.69 18.66
CA PRO A 772 -25.58 -11.62 17.36
C PRO A 772 -24.11 -12.07 17.44
N LEU A 773 -23.57 -12.57 16.32
CA LEU A 773 -22.13 -12.52 16.09
C LEU A 773 -21.75 -11.07 15.82
N VAL A 774 -20.79 -10.56 16.58
CA VAL A 774 -20.10 -9.32 16.28
C VAL A 774 -18.69 -9.65 15.82
N ALA A 775 -18.38 -9.22 14.60
CA ALA A 775 -17.04 -9.19 14.05
C ALA A 775 -16.51 -7.75 14.09
N GLN A 776 -15.20 -7.60 14.24
CA GLN A 776 -14.50 -6.33 14.14
C GLN A 776 -13.14 -6.62 13.51
N SER A 777 -12.79 -5.96 12.40
CA SER A 777 -11.46 -6.12 11.80
C SER A 777 -11.05 -4.90 10.97
N SER A 778 -9.74 -4.69 10.82
CA SER A 778 -9.18 -3.52 10.13
C SER A 778 -9.25 -3.62 8.60
N SER A 779 -9.46 -4.83 8.05
CA SER A 779 -9.66 -5.08 6.62
C SER A 779 -10.83 -6.03 6.39
N ILE A 780 -11.43 -5.96 5.20
CA ILE A 780 -12.55 -6.78 4.74
C ILE A 780 -12.20 -7.34 3.35
N GLY A 781 -12.23 -8.68 3.22
CA GLY A 781 -11.96 -9.36 1.95
C GLY A 781 -13.18 -9.42 1.01
N SER A 782 -13.06 -10.19 -0.08
CA SER A 782 -14.19 -10.51 -0.96
C SER A 782 -15.06 -11.63 -0.38
N LEU A 783 -16.17 -11.23 0.25
CA LEU A 783 -17.15 -12.06 0.94
C LEU A 783 -18.08 -12.77 -0.05
N GLY A 784 -18.46 -12.10 -1.14
CA GLY A 784 -19.31 -12.65 -2.22
C GLY A 784 -20.52 -11.75 -2.53
N PRO A 785 -21.30 -12.08 -3.57
CA PRO A 785 -22.41 -11.25 -4.03
C PRO A 785 -23.58 -11.18 -3.02
N SER A 786 -23.66 -12.11 -2.07
CA SER A 786 -24.70 -12.13 -1.02
C SER A 786 -24.11 -12.52 0.35
N PRO A 787 -24.82 -12.25 1.48
CA PRO A 787 -24.39 -12.70 2.81
C PRO A 787 -24.19 -14.22 2.91
N GLU A 788 -25.07 -15.00 2.28
CA GLU A 788 -25.08 -16.48 2.26
C GLU A 788 -23.88 -17.05 1.50
N SER A 789 -23.29 -16.27 0.59
CA SER A 789 -22.19 -16.69 -0.28
C SER A 789 -20.95 -17.16 0.49
N TRP A 790 -20.77 -16.71 1.74
CA TRP A 790 -19.72 -17.18 2.66
C TRP A 790 -19.96 -16.80 4.13
N VAL A 791 -20.46 -15.59 4.42
CA VAL A 791 -20.57 -15.11 5.82
C VAL A 791 -21.67 -15.86 6.58
N LEU A 792 -22.91 -15.87 6.09
CA LEU A 792 -23.98 -16.65 6.72
C LEU A 792 -23.86 -18.15 6.43
N GLY A 793 -23.23 -18.53 5.31
CA GLY A 793 -23.11 -19.92 4.87
C GLY A 793 -22.00 -20.74 5.56
N GLU A 794 -20.82 -20.15 5.80
CA GLU A 794 -19.64 -20.86 6.32
C GLU A 794 -19.14 -20.26 7.66
N ILE A 795 -18.98 -18.94 7.74
CA ILE A 795 -18.51 -18.28 8.98
C ILE A 795 -19.53 -18.44 10.10
N MET A 796 -20.79 -18.02 9.90
CA MET A 796 -21.84 -18.17 10.91
C MET A 796 -22.11 -19.63 11.27
N ALA A 797 -21.95 -20.58 10.34
CA ALA A 797 -22.11 -22.00 10.61
C ALA A 797 -21.10 -22.54 11.65
N SER A 798 -19.90 -21.95 11.72
CA SER A 798 -18.91 -22.22 12.77
C SER A 798 -19.07 -21.29 13.99
N PHE A 799 -19.24 -20.00 13.79
CA PHE A 799 -19.22 -18.98 14.84
C PHE A 799 -20.51 -18.95 15.70
N ARG A 800 -21.61 -19.54 15.24
CA ARG A 800 -22.86 -19.70 16.03
C ARG A 800 -22.80 -20.86 17.04
N LYS A 801 -21.76 -21.70 16.99
CA LYS A 801 -21.66 -22.93 17.80
C LYS A 801 -21.56 -22.62 19.28
N ASP A 802 -22.05 -23.56 20.07
CA ASP A 802 -21.97 -23.65 21.53
C ASP A 802 -22.24 -25.11 21.94
N SER A 803 -22.18 -25.41 23.24
CA SER A 803 -22.37 -26.77 23.78
C SER A 803 -23.84 -27.21 23.92
N ALA A 804 -24.80 -26.54 23.29
CA ALA A 804 -26.20 -26.98 23.30
C ALA A 804 -26.41 -28.19 22.35
N PRO A 805 -27.40 -29.07 22.63
CA PRO A 805 -27.75 -30.17 21.74
C PRO A 805 -28.06 -29.72 20.30
N VAL A 806 -27.76 -30.58 19.33
CA VAL A 806 -28.04 -30.32 17.92
C VAL A 806 -29.56 -30.36 17.69
N GLY A 807 -30.15 -29.21 17.38
CA GLY A 807 -31.58 -29.06 17.12
C GLY A 807 -31.88 -27.92 16.15
N ILE A 808 -33.16 -27.72 15.83
CA ILE A 808 -33.63 -26.64 14.94
C ILE A 808 -33.45 -25.30 15.67
N ARG A 809 -32.41 -24.56 15.29
CA ARG A 809 -32.00 -23.28 15.88
C ARG A 809 -31.96 -22.18 14.85
N ARG A 810 -32.38 -20.96 15.23
CA ARG A 810 -32.42 -19.79 14.34
C ARG A 810 -31.00 -19.31 14.03
N MET A 811 -30.79 -18.74 12.84
CA MET A 811 -29.49 -18.12 12.53
C MET A 811 -29.35 -16.83 13.36
N PRO A 812 -28.26 -16.63 14.12
CA PRO A 812 -28.07 -15.38 14.83
C PRO A 812 -27.87 -14.20 13.88
N GLY A 813 -28.16 -13.00 14.37
CA GLY A 813 -27.78 -11.78 13.65
C GLY A 813 -26.27 -11.69 13.45
N PHE A 814 -25.84 -11.03 12.37
CA PHE A 814 -24.45 -10.65 12.13
C PHE A 814 -24.31 -9.13 12.31
N ARG A 815 -23.18 -8.67 12.83
CA ARG A 815 -22.79 -7.25 12.92
C ARG A 815 -21.30 -7.12 12.67
N MET A 816 -20.88 -6.05 12.01
CA MET A 816 -19.50 -5.81 11.63
C MET A 816 -19.06 -4.39 12.05
N ILE A 817 -18.18 -4.28 13.03
CA ILE A 817 -17.55 -3.01 13.40
C ILE A 817 -16.43 -2.72 12.42
N TYR A 818 -16.55 -1.61 11.68
CA TYR A 818 -15.53 -1.14 10.74
C TYR A 818 -15.56 0.40 10.70
N PRO A 819 -14.42 1.09 10.70
CA PRO A 819 -14.42 2.56 10.73
C PRO A 819 -15.13 3.18 9.53
N SER A 820 -16.04 4.11 9.80
CA SER A 820 -16.63 4.97 8.78
C SER A 820 -15.58 5.98 8.28
N PHE A 821 -15.84 6.59 7.11
CA PHE A 821 -15.09 7.77 6.66
C PHE A 821 -15.04 8.86 7.74
N SER A 822 -16.15 9.03 8.49
CA SER A 822 -16.26 10.00 9.58
C SER A 822 -15.37 9.63 10.79
N ASN A 823 -15.27 8.35 11.17
CA ASN A 823 -14.34 7.90 12.22
C ASN A 823 -12.88 8.25 11.87
N VAL A 824 -12.46 7.93 10.65
CA VAL A 824 -11.08 8.15 10.21
C VAL A 824 -10.76 9.64 10.09
N ARG A 825 -11.63 10.43 9.44
CA ARG A 825 -11.47 11.88 9.32
C ARG A 825 -11.33 12.59 10.68
N GLN A 826 -11.92 12.03 11.74
CA GLN A 826 -11.88 12.56 13.12
C GLN A 826 -10.80 11.91 14.01
N SER A 827 -9.99 10.99 13.47
CA SER A 827 -8.91 10.31 14.19
C SER A 827 -7.77 11.26 14.57
N HIS A 828 -6.87 10.84 15.46
CA HIS A 828 -5.69 11.63 15.84
C HIS A 828 -4.84 12.03 14.63
N ASP A 829 -4.71 11.13 13.66
CA ASP A 829 -3.88 11.30 12.45
C ASP A 829 -4.72 11.84 11.26
N GLY A 830 -5.97 12.24 11.50
CA GLY A 830 -6.94 12.56 10.46
C GLY A 830 -7.06 11.45 9.41
N MET A 831 -7.03 11.80 8.13
CA MET A 831 -7.15 10.82 7.03
C MET A 831 -6.04 9.75 7.05
N LEU A 832 -4.83 10.06 7.53
CA LEU A 832 -3.72 9.11 7.59
C LEU A 832 -3.96 7.96 8.60
N GLY A 833 -4.88 8.15 9.55
CA GLY A 833 -5.35 7.08 10.44
C GLY A 833 -5.99 5.91 9.68
N GLY A 834 -6.42 6.12 8.43
CA GLY A 834 -6.90 5.10 7.51
C GLY A 834 -5.81 4.22 6.89
N GLY A 835 -4.52 4.52 7.10
CA GLY A 835 -3.40 3.73 6.57
C GLY A 835 -3.40 2.26 7.02
N CYS A 836 -3.94 1.97 8.21
CA CYS A 836 -4.09 0.60 8.73
C CYS A 836 -5.37 -0.11 8.28
N LEU A 837 -6.17 0.51 7.40
CA LEU A 837 -7.52 0.06 7.01
C LEU A 837 -7.62 -0.33 5.52
N PRO A 838 -6.94 -1.39 5.05
CA PRO A 838 -6.97 -1.79 3.64
C PRO A 838 -8.31 -2.45 3.27
N TYR A 839 -9.32 -1.64 2.98
CA TYR A 839 -10.55 -2.02 2.29
C TYR A 839 -10.72 -1.16 1.04
N GLY A 840 -10.77 -1.77 -0.14
CA GLY A 840 -10.88 -1.04 -1.40
C GLY A 840 -12.33 -0.87 -1.85
N LYS A 841 -12.68 0.31 -2.39
CA LYS A 841 -14.00 0.57 -3.01
C LYS A 841 -14.32 -0.46 -4.10
N SER A 842 -13.32 -0.86 -4.88
CA SER A 842 -13.40 -1.92 -5.91
C SER A 842 -13.67 -3.35 -5.39
N THR A 843 -13.55 -3.57 -4.07
CA THR A 843 -14.03 -4.77 -3.37
C THR A 843 -15.43 -4.54 -2.80
N HIS A 844 -15.72 -3.35 -2.25
CA HIS A 844 -17.01 -3.02 -1.65
C HIS A 844 -18.18 -3.10 -2.66
N VAL A 845 -18.02 -2.58 -3.88
CA VAL A 845 -19.06 -2.60 -4.94
C VAL A 845 -19.48 -3.99 -5.39
N LYS A 846 -18.81 -5.05 -4.92
CA LYS A 846 -19.14 -6.47 -5.20
C LYS A 846 -19.91 -7.14 -4.04
N GLN A 847 -20.19 -6.38 -2.98
CA GLN A 847 -20.75 -6.86 -1.71
C GLN A 847 -21.41 -5.72 -0.92
N GLU A 848 -22.08 -4.78 -1.60
CA GLU A 848 -22.68 -3.58 -0.99
C GLU A 848 -23.74 -3.90 0.08
N TRP A 849 -24.33 -5.10 0.02
CA TRP A 849 -25.14 -5.69 1.09
C TRP A 849 -24.49 -5.59 2.47
N LEU A 850 -23.15 -5.56 2.54
CA LEU A 850 -22.42 -5.45 3.80
C LEU A 850 -22.74 -4.16 4.56
N LYS A 851 -23.10 -3.05 3.87
CA LYS A 851 -23.43 -1.77 4.53
C LYS A 851 -24.55 -1.93 5.57
N ALA A 852 -25.53 -2.80 5.32
CA ALA A 852 -26.63 -3.09 6.26
C ALA A 852 -26.18 -3.77 7.57
N TYR A 853 -24.94 -4.25 7.65
CA TYR A 853 -24.35 -4.90 8.83
C TYR A 853 -23.29 -4.04 9.52
N LEU A 854 -22.92 -2.87 8.97
CA LEU A 854 -21.82 -2.05 9.46
C LEU A 854 -22.18 -1.22 10.70
N HIS A 855 -21.22 -1.16 11.62
CA HIS A 855 -21.30 -0.45 12.89
C HIS A 855 -20.05 0.42 13.07
N GLN A 856 -20.24 1.60 13.66
CA GLN A 856 -19.20 2.61 13.88
C GLN A 856 -18.08 2.10 14.78
N TRP A 857 -16.85 2.56 14.57
CA TRP A 857 -15.82 2.47 15.61
C TRP A 857 -16.21 3.41 16.76
N CYS A 858 -16.35 2.86 17.97
CA CYS A 858 -16.61 3.63 19.18
C CYS A 858 -15.80 3.03 20.33
N SER A 859 -14.95 3.83 20.98
CA SER A 859 -14.12 3.41 22.12
C SER A 859 -13.83 4.61 23.02
N LEU A 860 -14.89 5.24 23.51
CA LEU A 860 -14.88 6.40 24.38
C LEU A 860 -14.44 6.01 25.80
N THR A 861 -14.94 4.88 26.32
CA THR A 861 -14.62 4.35 27.66
C THR A 861 -13.13 4.09 27.84
N HIS A 862 -12.48 3.52 26.82
CA HIS A 862 -11.04 3.25 26.79
C HIS A 862 -10.23 4.33 26.05
N HIS A 863 -10.75 5.56 25.96
CA HIS A 863 -10.06 6.74 25.44
C HIS A 863 -9.40 6.58 24.05
N ARG A 864 -9.99 5.72 23.21
CA ARG A 864 -9.48 5.23 21.92
C ARG A 864 -10.36 5.51 20.71
N ASN A 865 -11.44 6.27 20.91
CA ASN A 865 -12.39 6.64 19.85
C ASN A 865 -11.71 7.30 18.62
N LYS A 866 -10.58 7.99 18.83
CA LYS A 866 -9.76 8.62 17.79
C LYS A 866 -8.52 7.80 17.37
N ALA A 867 -8.24 6.66 17.99
CA ALA A 867 -7.13 5.78 17.64
C ALA A 867 -7.66 4.61 16.79
N MET A 868 -7.44 4.66 15.47
CA MET A 868 -8.10 3.74 14.54
C MET A 868 -7.77 2.26 14.83
N PRO A 869 -8.76 1.34 14.71
CA PRO A 869 -8.59 -0.04 15.09
C PRO A 869 -7.78 -0.82 14.06
N HIS A 870 -6.57 -1.20 14.45
CA HIS A 870 -5.82 -2.26 13.79
C HIS A 870 -5.93 -3.61 14.55
N ILE A 871 -6.54 -3.62 15.73
CA ILE A 871 -7.08 -4.81 16.39
C ILE A 871 -8.10 -5.55 15.49
N LYS A 872 -8.22 -6.87 15.65
CA LYS A 872 -9.30 -7.68 15.08
C LYS A 872 -9.86 -8.58 16.18
N THR A 873 -11.19 -8.60 16.32
CA THR A 873 -11.89 -9.35 17.37
C THR A 873 -13.20 -9.95 16.87
N TYR A 874 -13.63 -11.02 17.52
CA TYR A 874 -14.91 -11.67 17.27
C TYR A 874 -15.53 -12.13 18.60
N CYS A 875 -16.83 -11.97 18.76
CA CYS A 875 -17.53 -12.37 19.99
C CYS A 875 -19.05 -12.52 19.83
N ARG A 876 -19.71 -13.09 20.84
CA ARG A 876 -21.17 -13.03 21.06
C ARG A 876 -21.45 -12.58 22.49
N TRP A 877 -22.37 -11.64 22.68
CA TRP A 877 -22.78 -11.16 24.01
C TRP A 877 -24.28 -10.93 24.11
N SER A 878 -24.76 -10.69 25.34
CA SER A 878 -26.13 -10.31 25.68
C SER A 878 -26.14 -9.36 26.88
N HIS A 879 -27.32 -8.96 27.37
CA HIS A 879 -27.46 -8.26 28.64
C HIS A 879 -26.92 -9.06 29.86
N ARG A 880 -26.75 -10.38 29.73
CA ARG A 880 -26.15 -11.22 30.79
C ARG A 880 -24.63 -11.12 30.84
N GLY A 881 -23.99 -10.78 29.71
CA GLY A 881 -22.54 -10.77 29.57
C GLY A 881 -22.05 -11.34 28.24
N LEU A 882 -20.74 -11.57 28.18
CA LEU A 882 -19.97 -11.93 26.99
C LEU A 882 -19.66 -13.44 26.97
N TYR A 883 -20.21 -14.19 26.02
CA TYR A 883 -20.17 -15.66 26.00
C TYR A 883 -18.82 -16.25 25.59
N TRP A 884 -18.10 -15.55 24.73
CA TRP A 884 -16.73 -15.85 24.31
C TRP A 884 -16.16 -14.63 23.58
N PHE A 885 -14.84 -14.53 23.57
CA PHE A 885 -14.12 -13.47 22.87
C PHE A 885 -12.89 -14.06 22.17
N LEU A 886 -12.58 -13.57 20.98
CA LEU A 886 -11.40 -13.95 20.21
C LEU A 886 -10.60 -12.69 19.89
N LEU A 887 -9.33 -12.66 20.28
CA LEU A 887 -8.32 -11.73 19.77
C LEU A 887 -7.53 -12.44 18.67
N THR A 888 -7.33 -11.83 17.49
CA THR A 888 -6.58 -12.48 16.40
C THR A 888 -5.95 -11.48 15.42
N SER A 889 -4.97 -11.93 14.64
CA SER A 889 -4.54 -11.23 13.42
C SER A 889 -5.56 -11.36 12.27
N ALA A 890 -6.43 -12.37 12.29
CA ALA A 890 -7.32 -12.71 11.17
C ALA A 890 -8.36 -11.61 10.89
N ASN A 891 -8.22 -10.93 9.75
CA ASN A 891 -9.25 -10.05 9.18
C ASN A 891 -10.42 -10.87 8.59
N LEU A 892 -11.61 -10.26 8.45
CA LEU A 892 -12.79 -10.90 7.85
C LEU A 892 -12.57 -11.17 6.34
N SER A 893 -11.92 -12.29 6.03
CA SER A 893 -11.58 -12.70 4.67
C SER A 893 -11.43 -14.21 4.53
N LYS A 894 -11.74 -14.73 3.34
CA LYS A 894 -11.49 -16.14 2.95
C LYS A 894 -10.00 -16.52 2.96
N SER A 895 -9.10 -15.54 2.84
CA SER A 895 -7.65 -15.76 2.85
C SER A 895 -7.17 -16.19 4.25
N ALA A 896 -7.67 -15.48 5.27
CA ALA A 896 -7.39 -15.69 6.68
C ALA A 896 -8.18 -16.86 7.28
N TRP A 897 -9.51 -16.86 7.10
CA TRP A 897 -10.41 -17.79 7.80
C TRP A 897 -10.63 -19.13 7.08
N GLY A 898 -10.40 -19.15 5.76
CA GLY A 898 -10.60 -20.31 4.89
C GLY A 898 -11.95 -20.32 4.15
N VAL A 899 -12.06 -21.20 3.17
CA VAL A 899 -13.31 -21.49 2.42
C VAL A 899 -13.31 -22.96 1.98
N TYR A 900 -14.45 -23.63 2.09
CA TYR A 900 -14.61 -25.03 1.71
C TYR A 900 -14.66 -25.20 0.18
N ASN A 901 -13.92 -26.18 -0.34
CA ASN A 901 -13.97 -26.49 -1.78
C ASN A 901 -15.29 -27.17 -2.15
N LYS A 902 -16.14 -26.48 -2.92
CA LYS A 902 -17.48 -26.95 -3.31
C LYS A 902 -17.46 -28.24 -4.17
N THR A 903 -16.35 -28.58 -4.84
CA THR A 903 -16.26 -29.72 -5.78
C THR A 903 -15.80 -31.06 -5.18
N GLY A 904 -15.49 -31.12 -3.87
CA GLY A 904 -15.10 -32.38 -3.21
C GLY A 904 -16.26 -33.40 -3.14
N ARG A 905 -15.99 -34.65 -3.52
CA ARG A 905 -16.98 -35.77 -3.52
C ARG A 905 -17.12 -36.51 -2.19
N PHE A 906 -16.13 -36.41 -1.30
CA PHE A 906 -16.13 -37.04 0.02
C PHE A 906 -16.05 -35.94 1.08
N GLU A 907 -14.98 -35.87 1.86
CA GLU A 907 -14.69 -34.67 2.65
C GLU A 907 -14.28 -33.51 1.74
N LYS A 908 -14.84 -32.33 1.97
CA LYS A 908 -14.50 -31.10 1.24
C LYS A 908 -13.36 -30.41 1.99
N PRO A 909 -12.16 -30.24 1.41
CA PRO A 909 -11.07 -29.60 2.10
C PRO A 909 -11.35 -28.10 2.28
N LEU A 910 -10.99 -27.57 3.45
CA LEU A 910 -10.94 -26.14 3.74
C LEU A 910 -9.65 -25.57 3.12
N ARG A 911 -9.77 -24.62 2.19
CA ARG A 911 -8.60 -23.91 1.65
C ARG A 911 -8.36 -22.61 2.41
N ILE A 912 -7.19 -22.50 3.02
CA ILE A 912 -6.66 -21.29 3.67
C ILE A 912 -5.47 -20.78 2.85
N ASN A 913 -5.26 -19.47 2.79
CA ASN A 913 -4.13 -18.87 2.05
C ASN A 913 -3.12 -18.13 2.95
N SER A 914 -3.50 -17.65 4.13
CA SER A 914 -2.63 -16.86 5.03
C SER A 914 -2.22 -17.60 6.30
N TYR A 915 -1.08 -17.21 6.87
CA TYR A 915 -0.76 -17.52 8.27
C TYR A 915 -1.44 -16.49 9.18
N GLU A 916 -2.22 -16.95 10.14
CA GLU A 916 -2.87 -16.13 11.18
C GLU A 916 -2.75 -16.81 12.54
N ALA A 917 -2.79 -16.04 13.62
CA ALA A 917 -2.84 -16.54 14.99
C ALA A 917 -3.83 -15.73 15.85
N GLY A 918 -4.28 -16.31 16.95
CA GLY A 918 -5.26 -15.70 17.85
C GLY A 918 -5.55 -16.57 19.06
N VAL A 919 -6.17 -15.96 20.07
CA VAL A 919 -6.54 -16.61 21.33
C VAL A 919 -8.03 -16.47 21.63
N LEU A 920 -8.66 -17.61 21.89
CA LEU A 920 -10.07 -17.72 22.27
C LEU A 920 -10.17 -17.77 23.80
N PHE A 921 -10.83 -16.74 24.34
CA PHE A 921 -11.21 -16.60 25.73
C PHE A 921 -12.60 -17.21 25.95
N LEU A 922 -12.72 -18.13 26.90
CA LEU A 922 -13.95 -18.85 27.21
C LEU A 922 -14.27 -18.77 28.72
N PRO A 923 -15.44 -18.23 29.12
CA PRO A 923 -15.80 -18.02 30.53
C PRO A 923 -15.70 -19.29 31.37
N ARG A 924 -16.14 -20.42 30.81
CA ARG A 924 -16.17 -21.72 31.47
C ARG A 924 -14.77 -22.27 31.81
N ILE A 925 -13.74 -21.89 31.06
CA ILE A 925 -12.36 -22.33 31.29
C ILE A 925 -11.60 -21.35 32.18
N MET A 926 -11.93 -20.07 32.09
CA MET A 926 -11.20 -19.00 32.79
C MET A 926 -11.76 -18.68 34.19
N LEU A 927 -13.10 -18.74 34.35
CA LEU A 927 -13.85 -18.31 35.54
C LEU A 927 -14.74 -19.41 36.15
N ASP A 928 -14.95 -20.53 35.45
CA ASP A 928 -16.05 -21.48 35.66
C ASP A 928 -17.43 -20.80 35.66
N GLU A 929 -17.67 -19.98 34.63
CA GLU A 929 -18.92 -19.23 34.42
C GLU A 929 -19.50 -19.47 33.02
N ASN A 930 -20.77 -19.09 32.82
CA ASN A 930 -21.42 -19.16 31.50
C ASN A 930 -21.13 -17.93 30.61
N PHE A 931 -20.69 -16.81 31.19
CA PHE A 931 -20.40 -15.56 30.51
C PHE A 931 -19.35 -14.77 31.28
N PHE A 932 -18.50 -14.01 30.58
CA PHE A 932 -17.66 -12.99 31.21
C PHE A 932 -18.54 -11.80 31.60
N PRO A 933 -18.29 -11.18 32.76
CA PRO A 933 -19.05 -10.02 33.19
C PRO A 933 -18.66 -8.78 32.36
N MET A 934 -19.64 -8.07 31.82
CA MET A 934 -19.41 -6.80 31.08
C MET A 934 -19.48 -5.56 31.98
N GLU A 935 -19.79 -5.74 33.27
CA GLU A 935 -19.71 -4.74 34.34
C GLU A 935 -18.97 -5.37 35.52
N SER A 936 -18.30 -4.57 36.37
CA SER A 936 -17.54 -5.11 37.49
C SER A 936 -18.45 -5.72 38.57
N ASN A 937 -18.13 -6.92 39.07
CA ASN A 937 -18.91 -7.58 40.12
C ASN A 937 -18.02 -8.18 41.23
N LYS A 938 -18.65 -8.62 42.33
CA LYS A 938 -17.94 -9.11 43.52
C LYS A 938 -17.16 -10.43 43.35
N LYS A 939 -17.38 -11.18 42.26
CA LYS A 939 -16.77 -12.50 42.01
C LYS A 939 -15.62 -12.42 41.00
N HIS A 940 -15.77 -11.62 39.93
CA HIS A 940 -14.84 -11.55 38.82
C HIS A 940 -14.70 -10.12 38.26
N PRO A 941 -13.49 -9.70 37.83
CA PRO A 941 -13.30 -8.40 37.21
C PRO A 941 -14.02 -8.32 35.85
N GLN A 942 -14.46 -7.11 35.49
CA GLN A 942 -15.06 -6.79 34.19
C GLN A 942 -14.14 -7.21 33.04
N PHE A 943 -14.70 -7.80 31.98
CA PHE A 943 -13.93 -8.11 30.78
C PHE A 943 -13.56 -6.81 30.03
N PRO A 944 -12.27 -6.57 29.73
CA PRO A 944 -11.81 -5.35 29.05
C PRO A 944 -12.16 -5.35 27.55
N MET A 945 -13.38 -4.93 27.22
CA MET A 945 -13.82 -4.79 25.83
C MET A 945 -13.09 -3.64 25.11
N PRO A 946 -12.47 -3.85 23.93
CA PRO A 946 -11.70 -2.81 23.22
C PRO A 946 -12.54 -1.67 22.62
N TYR A 947 -13.87 -1.79 22.67
CA TYR A 947 -14.85 -0.83 22.13
C TYR A 947 -16.10 -0.80 22.99
N ASP A 948 -16.83 0.30 22.91
CA ASP A 948 -18.03 0.54 23.72
C ASP A 948 -19.15 -0.44 23.34
N VAL A 949 -19.96 -0.81 24.34
CA VAL A 949 -21.16 -1.66 24.19
C VAL A 949 -22.33 -0.91 24.84
N PRO A 950 -23.50 -0.76 24.17
CA PRO A 950 -23.90 -1.32 22.88
C PRO A 950 -23.22 -0.64 21.68
N ILE A 951 -22.94 -1.43 20.65
CA ILE A 951 -22.33 -0.94 19.40
C ILE A 951 -23.33 -0.18 18.53
N ILE A 952 -22.87 0.93 17.96
CA ILE A 952 -23.69 1.90 17.21
C ILE A 952 -23.71 1.50 15.71
N PRO A 953 -24.88 1.30 15.08
CA PRO A 953 -24.97 1.03 13.64
C PRO A 953 -24.57 2.26 12.81
N TYR A 954 -24.21 2.06 11.53
CA TYR A 954 -24.05 3.16 10.58
C TYR A 954 -25.37 3.93 10.38
N ALA A 955 -25.28 5.26 10.27
CA ALA A 955 -26.37 6.10 9.80
C ALA A 955 -26.59 5.91 8.27
N PRO A 956 -27.75 6.29 7.71
CA PRO A 956 -28.02 6.19 6.27
C PRO A 956 -26.95 6.82 5.38
N GLU A 957 -26.41 7.96 5.79
CA GLU A 957 -25.37 8.76 5.12
C GLU A 957 -23.94 8.21 5.29
N ASP A 958 -23.68 7.33 6.27
CA ASP A 958 -22.32 6.84 6.54
C ASP A 958 -21.76 6.02 5.37
N THR A 959 -20.51 6.29 5.02
CA THR A 959 -19.71 5.44 4.13
C THR A 959 -18.66 4.68 4.94
N PRO A 960 -18.34 3.42 4.58
CA PRO A 960 -17.15 2.76 5.10
C PRO A 960 -15.92 3.58 4.70
N PHE A 961 -14.89 3.62 5.53
CA PHE A 961 -13.60 4.11 5.05
C PHE A 961 -13.07 3.19 3.93
N PHE A 962 -12.67 3.77 2.81
CA PHE A 962 -11.97 3.06 1.75
C PHE A 962 -10.53 3.56 1.67
N MET A 963 -9.57 2.65 1.50
CA MET A 963 -8.16 3.00 1.34
C MET A 963 -7.91 3.88 0.10
N ASP A 964 -8.80 3.82 -0.88
CA ASP A 964 -8.87 4.72 -2.04
C ASP A 964 -8.94 6.21 -1.65
N TYR A 965 -9.38 6.55 -0.42
CA TYR A 965 -9.39 7.93 0.10
C TYR A 965 -8.01 8.45 0.53
N LEU A 966 -6.97 7.62 0.56
CA LEU A 966 -5.58 8.04 0.81
C LEU A 966 -4.88 8.55 -0.46
N THR A 967 -5.57 8.51 -1.61
CA THR A 967 -5.08 8.92 -2.93
C THR A 967 -6.02 9.94 -3.60
N GLN A 968 -6.64 10.83 -2.79
CA GLN A 968 -7.64 11.87 -3.17
C GLN A 968 -7.39 13.20 -2.42
#